data_AF-A0AAV9Y2I2-F1
#
_entry.id   AF-A0AAV9Y2I2-F1
#
_cell.length_a   1.000
_cell.length_b   1.000
_cell.length_c   1.000
_cell.angle_alpha   90.00
_cell.angle_beta   90.00
_cell.angle_gamma   90.00
#
_symmetry.space_group_name_H-M   'P 1'
#
loop_
_entity.id
_entity.type
_entity.pdbx_description
1 polymer ?
#
loop_
_entity_poly.entity_id
_entity_poly.type
_entity_poly.pdbx_seq_one_letter_code
_entity_poly.pdbx_strand_id
1 'polypeptide(L)'
;MEDKKNSHGEFQHKYGKGFEIIRKMGFKGGGLGVDGTGISEPIVIKSGKNSIGVQPERRCKADEVNSLIELNEDSEDSKLENKKMKLNLRKKIEIEEGFLDEILELILSFRDEISAKRNDLKASLGECETEIESREEATKNLVRRKEILENLNVITNRLNKCFIDFNHKIESVSDCEELTSLFEENSDKEVININSNKSEYNKISIIGEAVEELIKEVNDIFSGFKDNYSIETSKSYLPYSKIIKDILEDILYKMYVKNWNLKNDPEYGTNMWISIKTLFILFENNRPDEEVDYNSKHCYEQLVITIIGKSLEDYYLYYWDPVKETNFGLCVLQIWDNIIPDEYVRTRLLEEVIWKKQSQKLQLKINKTGNEELNVLEHKWLFVWLPYYHKHGSGYFIAKLMSKHIEMALNIWEPPEIWPITLLSMWKPVLESNNILLNNISADEYINTGSEHIEYADETNNEFTYLILSIIYPKLSAYLENNLTIKKDYKLQNLFSIDYLDEWLKEDLLDRFLVSQLFVEVIGPKWLTCLNEKLSDFKSEYNARITGKSDNCCTDEHVYDVDMNNFDSNIVKDVGSVTEEKNGNGNMDKFEYICGNLNDVNSRFSDILNWYEYWRTVFSKRVMISSRTKVFLTRGLVMIDFYINYYSDHIYDDETSTNKWIDYDTLEKSCKVKNSNNNNPSNWEDSFVLGLLEWVSSETGLVLKPSNRRDVAYGKRIYSIENSGCTVNNKVKSDYFTIRDTKLRHLFYIGDGVIYFLEKSASNDKFEDSLWKPISIISFIRKFGVEMNMQRN
;
A
#
# COMPACT_ATOMS: atom_id res chain seq x y z
N MET A 1 -25.50 65.87 -6.13
CA MET A 1 -24.30 66.17 -6.94
C MET A 1 -24.31 67.66 -7.20
N GLU A 2 -23.61 68.41 -6.36
CA GLU A 2 -23.07 69.77 -6.48
C GLU A 2 -22.59 70.10 -5.04
N ASP A 3 -21.52 70.88 -4.89
CA ASP A 3 -20.80 71.21 -3.63
C ASP A 3 -19.64 70.31 -3.16
N LYS A 4 -18.81 69.79 -4.08
CA LYS A 4 -17.46 69.25 -3.73
C LYS A 4 -16.33 69.65 -4.68
N LYS A 5 -16.32 70.90 -5.18
CA LYS A 5 -15.20 71.41 -5.99
C LYS A 5 -14.37 72.54 -5.37
N ASN A 6 -14.75 73.09 -4.21
CA ASN A 6 -14.02 74.23 -3.62
C ASN A 6 -13.07 73.91 -2.45
N SER A 7 -12.96 72.66 -1.99
CA SER A 7 -12.03 72.34 -0.87
C SER A 7 -10.58 72.12 -1.30
N HIS A 8 -10.30 71.91 -2.60
CA HIS A 8 -8.95 71.54 -3.07
C HIS A 8 -7.91 72.65 -2.90
N GLY A 9 -8.29 73.92 -3.06
CA GLY A 9 -7.37 75.05 -2.92
C GLY A 9 -6.92 75.29 -1.47
N GLU A 10 -7.81 75.07 -0.49
CA GLU A 10 -7.51 75.34 0.92
C GLU A 10 -6.51 74.35 1.52
N PHE A 11 -6.63 73.06 1.20
CA PHE A 11 -5.72 72.04 1.76
C PHE A 11 -4.30 72.14 1.20
N GLN A 12 -4.15 72.51 -0.07
CA GLN A 12 -2.84 72.69 -0.69
C GLN A 12 -2.10 73.91 -0.09
N HIS A 13 -2.83 74.96 0.26
CA HIS A 13 -2.28 76.14 0.91
C HIS A 13 -1.88 75.89 2.38
N LYS A 14 -2.58 74.98 3.08
CA LYS A 14 -2.37 74.68 4.50
C LYS A 14 -1.26 73.64 4.76
N TYR A 15 -1.08 72.66 3.86
CA TYR A 15 -0.15 71.54 4.07
C TYR A 15 1.01 71.47 3.07
N GLY A 16 1.06 72.38 2.10
CA GLY A 16 2.18 72.51 1.15
C GLY A 16 2.39 71.28 0.24
N LYS A 17 3.60 71.14 -0.33
CA LYS A 17 3.95 70.05 -1.27
C LYS A 17 3.76 68.65 -0.68
N GLY A 18 3.84 68.49 0.65
CA GLY A 18 3.63 67.20 1.32
C GLY A 18 2.23 66.62 1.10
N PHE A 19 1.22 67.47 0.93
CA PHE A 19 -0.15 67.03 0.65
C PHE A 19 -0.28 66.27 -0.67
N GLU A 20 0.54 66.63 -1.66
CA GLU A 20 0.51 66.01 -2.99
C GLU A 20 1.06 64.58 -2.99
N ILE A 21 2.04 64.30 -2.12
CA ILE A 21 2.60 62.96 -1.90
C ILE A 21 1.55 62.05 -1.22
N ILE A 22 0.92 62.53 -0.15
CA ILE A 22 -0.05 61.75 0.63
C ILE A 22 -1.32 61.48 -0.20
N ARG A 23 -1.70 62.43 -1.07
CA ARG A 23 -2.78 62.24 -2.04
C ARG A 23 -2.47 61.15 -3.06
N LYS A 24 -1.22 61.05 -3.55
CA LYS A 24 -0.81 59.96 -4.46
C LYS A 24 -0.86 58.58 -3.79
N MET A 25 -0.80 58.54 -2.46
CA MET A 25 -1.00 57.31 -1.67
C MET A 25 -2.48 57.02 -1.35
N GLY A 26 -3.43 57.77 -1.94
CA GLY A 26 -4.86 57.47 -1.85
C GLY A 26 -5.65 58.26 -0.80
N PHE A 27 -5.02 59.22 -0.11
CA PHE A 27 -5.72 60.05 0.88
C PHE A 27 -6.74 61.00 0.23
N LYS A 28 -8.02 60.86 0.60
CA LYS A 28 -9.15 61.60 -0.01
C LYS A 28 -9.58 62.86 0.77
N GLY A 29 -8.87 63.20 1.86
CA GLY A 29 -9.20 64.31 2.75
C GLY A 29 -10.18 63.90 3.87
N GLY A 30 -9.90 64.31 5.11
CA GLY A 30 -10.59 63.86 6.32
C GLY A 30 -9.59 63.58 7.44
N GLY A 31 -9.97 62.77 8.41
CA GLY A 31 -9.05 62.27 9.42
C GLY A 31 -8.03 61.28 8.86
N LEU A 32 -6.97 60.99 9.61
CA LEU A 32 -5.80 60.14 9.25
C LEU A 32 -6.09 58.64 8.96
N GLY A 33 -7.30 58.28 8.56
CA GLY A 33 -7.67 56.95 8.06
C GLY A 33 -7.79 56.92 6.53
N VAL A 34 -7.59 55.76 5.90
CA VAL A 34 -7.64 55.55 4.44
C VAL A 34 -8.99 55.99 3.84
N ASP A 35 -10.07 55.92 4.63
CA ASP A 35 -11.43 56.33 4.23
C ASP A 35 -11.87 57.69 4.78
N GLY A 36 -10.94 58.49 5.33
CA GLY A 36 -11.23 59.77 5.98
C GLY A 36 -11.81 59.64 7.39
N THR A 37 -11.94 58.42 7.91
CA THR A 37 -12.34 58.09 9.28
C THR A 37 -11.10 58.06 10.19
N GLY A 38 -10.65 59.24 10.59
CA GLY A 38 -9.56 59.36 11.56
C GLY A 38 -9.69 60.62 12.40
N ILE A 39 -8.74 60.82 13.31
CA ILE A 39 -8.72 61.98 14.19
C ILE A 39 -8.56 63.25 13.33
N SER A 40 -9.62 64.07 13.25
CA SER A 40 -9.66 65.30 12.46
C SER A 40 -9.20 66.53 13.23
N GLU A 41 -9.12 66.43 14.56
CA GLU A 41 -8.73 67.52 15.46
C GLU A 41 -7.40 67.19 16.17
N PRO A 42 -6.46 68.14 16.29
CA PRO A 42 -5.20 67.90 16.97
C PRO A 42 -5.42 67.47 18.42
N ILE A 43 -4.71 66.43 18.86
CA ILE A 43 -4.78 65.92 20.24
C ILE A 43 -4.27 67.02 21.18
N VAL A 44 -5.19 67.68 21.88
CA VAL A 44 -4.85 68.67 22.90
C VAL A 44 -4.47 67.93 24.18
N ILE A 45 -3.17 67.77 24.40
CA ILE A 45 -2.63 67.24 25.66
C ILE A 45 -2.83 68.30 26.75
N LYS A 46 -3.73 68.05 27.70
CA LYS A 46 -3.81 68.85 28.93
C LYS A 46 -2.54 68.58 29.74
N SER A 47 -1.65 69.55 29.82
CA SER A 47 -0.49 69.53 30.70
C SER A 47 -0.95 69.43 32.16
N GLY A 48 -0.71 68.27 32.78
CA GLY A 48 -0.75 68.14 34.23
C GLY A 48 0.28 69.08 34.85
N LYS A 49 -0.06 69.69 35.99
CA LYS A 49 0.67 70.80 36.63
C LYS A 49 2.15 70.54 37.00
N ASN A 50 2.71 69.36 36.76
CA ASN A 50 4.10 69.04 37.07
C ASN A 50 4.79 68.36 35.88
N SER A 51 5.40 69.13 34.99
CA SER A 51 6.48 68.60 34.14
C SER A 51 7.54 69.68 33.91
N ILE A 52 8.70 69.42 34.52
CA ILE A 52 9.96 70.11 34.35
C ILE A 52 10.46 69.85 32.93
N GLY A 53 10.68 70.92 32.17
CA GLY A 53 11.26 70.84 30.84
C GLY A 53 12.74 70.49 30.89
N VAL A 54 13.13 69.49 30.10
CA VAL A 54 14.52 69.18 29.77
C VAL A 54 15.07 70.32 28.89
N GLN A 55 16.01 71.08 29.43
CA GLN A 55 16.88 71.94 28.63
C GLN A 55 18.05 71.13 28.04
N PRO A 56 18.57 71.51 26.87
CA PRO A 56 19.75 70.89 26.29
C PRO A 56 21.02 71.34 27.02
N GLU A 57 21.90 70.36 27.26
CA GLU A 57 23.15 70.45 28.00
C GLU A 57 24.06 71.61 27.56
N ARG A 58 24.55 72.37 28.55
CA ARG A 58 25.80 73.14 28.45
C ARG A 58 26.92 72.34 29.11
N ARG A 59 28.02 72.18 28.36
CA ARG A 59 29.33 71.64 28.80
C ARG A 59 29.87 72.31 30.07
N CYS A 60 30.37 71.51 31.01
CA CYS A 60 31.46 71.79 31.96
C CYS A 60 32.11 70.43 32.30
N LYS A 61 33.32 70.11 31.79
CA LYS A 61 34.64 70.22 32.44
C LYS A 61 34.77 69.51 33.81
N ALA A 62 35.78 68.63 33.82
CA ALA A 62 36.45 67.94 34.92
C ALA A 62 36.48 68.69 36.26
N ASP A 63 36.41 67.95 37.37
CA ASP A 63 37.58 67.68 38.22
C ASP A 63 37.25 66.62 39.29
N GLU A 64 38.27 65.81 39.59
CA GLU A 64 38.61 65.13 40.86
C GLU A 64 37.50 64.81 41.87
N VAL A 65 37.32 63.52 42.19
CA VAL A 65 37.70 62.92 43.49
C VAL A 65 37.59 61.39 43.33
N ASN A 66 38.73 60.77 43.02
CA ASN A 66 38.99 59.36 43.35
C ASN A 66 40.00 59.39 44.49
N SER A 67 39.57 59.08 45.71
CA SER A 67 40.46 58.52 46.72
C SER A 67 39.66 57.83 47.83
N LEU A 68 40.06 56.59 48.09
CA LEU A 68 39.93 55.84 49.35
C LEU A 68 38.56 55.23 49.67
N ILE A 69 38.32 54.02 49.17
CA ILE A 69 37.85 52.91 50.04
C ILE A 69 38.63 51.66 49.65
N GLU A 70 39.71 51.42 50.39
CA GLU A 70 40.38 50.13 50.50
C GLU A 70 40.28 49.73 51.98
N LEU A 71 40.07 48.43 52.23
CA LEU A 71 40.25 47.71 53.50
C LEU A 71 39.14 47.82 54.57
N ASN A 72 38.28 46.80 54.66
CA ASN A 72 38.51 45.62 55.53
C ASN A 72 37.20 44.88 55.86
N GLU A 73 37.23 43.57 55.58
CA GLU A 73 36.42 42.55 56.25
C GLU A 73 36.91 42.34 57.69
N ASP A 74 36.03 41.71 58.48
CA ASP A 74 36.23 41.12 59.80
C ASP A 74 36.30 42.06 61.02
N SER A 75 35.22 42.07 61.81
CA SER A 75 35.24 41.43 63.13
C SER A 75 33.90 41.54 63.86
N GLU A 76 33.46 40.40 64.36
CA GLU A 76 32.61 40.27 65.53
C GLU A 76 33.23 41.03 66.72
N ASP A 77 32.41 41.80 67.42
CA ASP A 77 32.43 42.08 68.87
C ASP A 77 32.06 43.54 69.15
N SER A 78 30.82 43.77 69.57
CA SER A 78 30.54 44.58 70.75
C SER A 78 29.04 44.61 71.05
N LYS A 79 28.64 43.67 71.90
CA LYS A 79 27.71 43.98 72.99
C LYS A 79 28.25 45.17 73.80
N LEU A 80 27.33 45.92 74.40
CA LEU A 80 27.46 47.07 75.30
C LEU A 80 27.27 48.45 74.65
N GLU A 81 26.59 49.31 75.43
CA GLU A 81 26.25 50.72 75.15
C GLU A 81 25.10 50.91 74.15
N ASN A 82 23.85 50.70 74.58
CA ASN A 82 23.12 51.81 75.22
C ASN A 82 22.11 51.30 76.25
N LYS A 83 22.60 51.19 77.49
CA LYS A 83 21.79 50.99 78.70
C LYS A 83 22.27 51.94 79.80
N LYS A 84 22.24 53.26 79.55
CA LYS A 84 22.55 54.30 80.56
C LYS A 84 21.76 55.59 80.31
N MET A 85 20.47 55.57 80.65
CA MET A 85 19.81 56.73 81.26
C MET A 85 18.57 56.26 82.05
N LYS A 86 18.81 55.40 83.05
CA LYS A 86 17.90 55.21 84.19
C LYS A 86 18.41 56.10 85.31
N LEU A 87 17.94 57.35 85.37
CA LEU A 87 18.12 58.21 86.53
C LEU A 87 16.88 59.09 86.71
N ASN A 88 16.19 58.79 87.81
CA ASN A 88 15.39 59.70 88.63
C ASN A 88 14.21 60.43 87.97
N LEU A 89 13.03 59.80 88.05
CA LEU A 89 11.77 60.50 88.31
C LEU A 89 10.77 59.54 88.99
N ARG A 90 11.09 59.14 90.24
CA ARG A 90 10.06 58.77 91.22
C ARG A 90 9.66 60.05 91.94
N LYS A 91 8.74 60.82 91.35
CA LYS A 91 7.86 61.70 92.11
C LYS A 91 6.48 61.09 92.05
N LYS A 92 5.94 60.83 93.23
CA LYS A 92 4.54 60.53 93.51
C LYS A 92 3.66 61.41 92.60
N ILE A 93 3.00 60.79 91.64
CA ILE A 93 1.77 61.33 91.08
C ILE A 93 0.79 60.16 91.13
N GLU A 94 -0.13 60.24 92.09
CA GLU A 94 -1.44 59.59 92.00
C GLU A 94 -2.10 60.21 90.77
N ILE A 95 -1.93 59.55 89.62
CA ILE A 95 -2.71 59.84 88.42
C ILE A 95 -3.75 58.73 88.36
N GLU A 96 -5.01 59.16 88.29
CA GLU A 96 -6.18 58.35 88.09
C GLU A 96 -5.92 57.23 87.08
N GLU A 97 -6.27 56.00 87.46
CA GLU A 97 -6.13 54.80 86.62
C GLU A 97 -6.76 54.97 85.23
N GLY A 98 -7.67 55.95 85.03
CA GLY A 98 -8.26 56.25 83.72
C GLY A 98 -7.38 57.04 82.73
N PHE A 99 -6.43 57.87 83.18
CA PHE A 99 -5.62 58.70 82.27
C PHE A 99 -4.42 57.94 81.66
N LEU A 100 -3.96 56.89 82.36
CA LEU A 100 -2.93 55.99 81.85
C LEU A 100 -3.45 55.10 80.72
N ASP A 101 -4.72 54.68 80.80
CA ASP A 101 -5.36 53.88 79.76
C ASP A 101 -5.54 54.69 78.47
N GLU A 102 -5.93 55.96 78.55
CA GLU A 102 -6.06 56.85 77.40
C GLU A 102 -4.71 57.15 76.72
N ILE A 103 -3.64 57.33 77.50
CA ILE A 103 -2.27 57.45 76.96
C ILE A 103 -1.80 56.13 76.35
N LEU A 104 -2.10 54.99 76.96
CA LEU A 104 -1.75 53.68 76.42
C LEU A 104 -2.49 53.40 75.11
N GLU A 105 -3.77 53.74 75.00
CA GLU A 105 -4.57 53.63 73.77
C GLU A 105 -4.07 54.57 72.67
N LEU A 106 -3.66 55.79 73.02
CA LEU A 106 -2.99 56.70 72.09
C LEU A 106 -1.64 56.14 71.61
N ILE A 107 -0.83 55.56 72.50
CA ILE A 107 0.46 54.94 72.14
C ILE A 107 0.24 53.68 71.28
N LEU A 108 -0.79 52.88 71.56
CA LEU A 108 -1.13 51.70 70.77
C LEU A 108 -1.63 52.09 69.38
N SER A 109 -2.52 53.07 69.27
CA SER A 109 -2.98 53.60 67.97
C SER A 109 -1.83 54.21 67.15
N PHE A 110 -0.93 54.99 67.76
CA PHE A 110 0.28 55.47 67.08
C PHE A 110 1.22 54.34 66.66
N ARG A 111 1.38 53.30 67.49
CA ARG A 111 2.19 52.13 67.14
C ARG A 111 1.60 51.39 65.94
N ASP A 112 0.28 51.22 65.91
CA ASP A 112 -0.41 50.54 64.82
C ASP A 112 -0.33 51.37 63.52
N GLU A 113 -0.49 52.70 63.61
CA GLU A 113 -0.31 53.62 62.46
C GLU A 113 1.14 53.59 61.93
N ILE A 114 2.14 53.60 62.82
CA ILE A 114 3.55 53.45 62.44
C ILE A 114 3.79 52.07 61.81
N SER A 115 3.16 51.01 62.33
CA SER A 115 3.29 49.66 61.77
C SER A 115 2.65 49.56 60.37
N ALA A 116 1.49 50.20 60.17
CA ALA A 116 0.81 50.27 58.88
C ALA A 116 1.64 51.04 57.87
N LYS A 117 2.12 52.25 58.22
CA LYS A 117 3.05 53.04 57.38
C LYS A 117 4.33 52.27 57.05
N ARG A 118 4.86 51.48 58.00
CA ARG A 118 6.03 50.64 57.76
C ARG A 118 5.72 49.51 56.78
N ASN A 119 4.54 48.91 56.83
CA ASN A 119 4.13 47.87 55.90
C ASN A 119 3.86 48.43 54.50
N ASP A 120 3.23 49.60 54.38
CA ASP A 120 2.99 50.28 53.10
C ASP A 120 4.32 50.69 52.43
N LEU A 121 5.27 51.20 53.22
CA LEU A 121 6.63 51.50 52.73
C LEU A 121 7.37 50.24 52.30
N LYS A 122 7.23 49.13 53.03
CA LYS A 122 7.81 47.83 52.61
C LYS A 122 7.19 47.32 51.31
N ALA A 123 5.87 47.45 51.14
CA ALA A 123 5.19 47.07 49.91
C ALA A 123 5.66 47.92 48.72
N SER A 124 5.73 49.25 48.90
CA SER A 124 6.23 50.17 47.88
C SER A 124 7.71 49.91 47.53
N LEU A 125 8.53 49.53 48.52
CA LEU A 125 9.92 49.14 48.29
C LEU A 125 10.00 47.85 47.46
N GLY A 126 9.18 46.85 47.77
CA GLY A 126 9.10 45.60 46.99
C GLY A 126 8.66 45.83 45.54
N GLU A 127 7.67 46.70 45.30
CA GLU A 127 7.27 47.08 43.94
C GLU A 127 8.43 47.75 43.17
N CYS A 128 9.15 48.70 43.81
CA CYS A 128 10.33 49.33 43.21
C CYS A 128 11.45 48.32 42.92
N GLU A 129 11.71 47.35 43.80
CA GLU A 129 12.69 46.29 43.60
C GLU A 129 12.33 45.45 42.36
N THR A 130 11.07 45.04 42.20
CA THR A 130 10.64 44.30 40.99
C THR A 130 10.72 45.12 39.70
N GLU A 131 10.47 46.44 39.77
CA GLU A 131 10.63 47.33 38.62
C GLU A 131 12.11 47.50 38.24
N ILE A 132 12.99 47.61 39.23
CA ILE A 132 14.45 47.65 39.02
C ILE A 132 14.93 46.35 38.37
N GLU A 133 14.53 45.18 38.90
CA GLU A 133 14.88 43.87 38.31
C GLU A 133 14.40 43.75 36.86
N SER A 134 13.17 44.19 36.57
CA SER A 134 12.61 44.22 35.21
C SER A 134 13.41 45.14 34.27
N ARG A 135 13.83 46.31 34.75
CA ARG A 135 14.68 47.24 33.97
C ARG A 135 16.09 46.70 33.77
N GLU A 136 16.68 46.06 34.78
CA GLU A 136 17.99 45.40 34.65
C GLU A 136 17.93 44.27 33.61
N GLU A 137 16.86 43.48 33.60
CA GLU A 137 16.66 42.44 32.59
C GLU A 137 16.44 43.03 31.20
N ALA A 138 15.66 44.10 31.08
CA ALA A 138 15.48 44.81 29.81
C ALA A 138 16.81 45.39 29.27
N THR A 139 17.64 45.96 30.15
CA THR A 139 18.96 46.50 29.75
C THR A 139 19.93 45.40 29.36
N LYS A 140 19.98 44.26 30.07
CA LYS A 140 20.76 43.07 29.66
C LYS A 140 20.33 42.57 28.27
N ASN A 141 19.01 42.52 28.02
CA ASN A 141 18.48 42.12 26.71
C ASN A 141 18.84 43.11 25.60
N LEU A 142 18.84 44.42 25.87
CA LEU A 142 19.29 45.43 24.91
C LEU A 142 20.79 45.34 24.61
N VAL A 143 21.63 45.08 25.63
CA VAL A 143 23.08 44.86 25.45
C VAL A 143 23.32 43.64 24.56
N ARG A 144 22.64 42.52 24.83
CA ARG A 144 22.72 41.31 23.99
C ARG A 144 22.27 41.57 22.56
N ARG A 145 21.16 42.30 22.36
CA ARG A 145 20.69 42.67 21.01
C ARG A 145 21.68 43.57 20.27
N LYS A 146 22.32 44.51 20.97
CA LYS A 146 23.35 45.37 20.40
C LYS A 146 24.56 44.56 19.93
N GLU A 147 25.03 43.62 20.76
CA GLU A 147 26.13 42.72 20.41
C GLU A 147 25.81 41.86 19.17
N ILE A 148 24.59 41.32 19.10
CA ILE A 148 24.10 40.59 17.92
C ILE A 148 24.12 41.51 16.68
N LEU A 149 23.64 42.75 16.77
CA LEU A 149 23.65 43.68 15.64
C LEU A 149 25.07 44.07 15.19
N GLU A 150 26.00 44.23 16.12
CA GLU A 150 27.41 44.49 15.81
C GLU A 150 28.04 43.29 15.10
N ASN A 151 27.82 42.07 15.60
CA ASN A 151 28.27 40.83 14.98
C ASN A 151 27.66 40.64 13.58
N LEU A 152 26.36 40.89 13.43
CA LEU A 152 25.66 40.85 12.15
C LEU A 152 26.26 41.81 11.13
N ASN A 153 26.58 43.04 11.54
CA ASN A 153 27.22 43.99 10.65
C ASN A 153 28.60 43.51 10.21
N VAL A 154 29.40 42.91 11.11
CA VAL A 154 30.71 42.33 10.75
C VAL A 154 30.55 41.15 9.80
N ILE A 155 29.65 40.21 10.08
CA ILE A 155 29.34 39.06 9.22
C ILE A 155 28.93 39.55 7.83
N THR A 156 27.99 40.50 7.77
CA THR A 156 27.44 41.04 6.53
C THR A 156 28.52 41.70 5.67
N ASN A 157 29.38 42.52 6.27
CA ASN A 157 30.46 43.19 5.54
C ASN A 157 31.51 42.20 5.01
N ARG A 158 31.81 41.13 5.78
CA ARG A 158 32.73 40.08 5.32
C ARG A 158 32.13 39.27 4.18
N LEU A 159 30.87 38.83 4.32
CA LEU A 159 30.17 38.09 3.27
C LEU A 159 30.00 38.91 1.99
N ASN A 160 29.65 40.19 2.10
CA ASN A 160 29.55 41.08 0.93
C ASN A 160 30.89 41.18 0.19
N LYS A 161 32.02 41.22 0.92
CA LYS A 161 33.34 41.20 0.29
C LYS A 161 33.57 39.88 -0.46
N CYS A 162 33.29 38.74 0.17
CA CYS A 162 33.38 37.43 -0.47
C CYS A 162 32.52 37.34 -1.74
N PHE A 163 31.30 37.89 -1.73
CA PHE A 163 30.44 37.88 -2.91
C PHE A 163 30.93 38.80 -4.03
N ILE A 164 31.53 39.95 -3.72
CA ILE A 164 32.16 40.81 -4.73
C ILE A 164 33.37 40.09 -5.35
N ASP A 165 34.21 39.48 -4.52
CA ASP A 165 35.38 38.73 -4.98
C ASP A 165 34.96 37.51 -5.82
N PHE A 166 33.89 36.81 -5.42
CA PHE A 166 33.28 35.73 -6.18
C PHE A 166 32.71 36.21 -7.51
N ASN A 167 31.94 37.31 -7.52
CA ASN A 167 31.40 37.88 -8.75
C ASN A 167 32.50 38.26 -9.74
N HIS A 168 33.59 38.89 -9.26
CA HIS A 168 34.73 39.22 -10.12
C HIS A 168 35.43 38.00 -10.72
N LYS A 169 35.61 36.92 -9.93
CA LYS A 169 36.16 35.66 -10.45
C LYS A 169 35.26 35.06 -11.52
N ILE A 170 33.96 35.05 -11.27
CA ILE A 170 32.95 34.52 -12.18
C ILE A 170 32.84 35.37 -13.47
N GLU A 171 32.84 36.70 -13.37
CA GLU A 171 32.89 37.63 -14.51
C GLU A 171 34.16 37.44 -15.35
N SER A 172 35.32 37.20 -14.72
CA SER A 172 36.57 36.97 -15.46
C SER A 172 36.52 35.75 -16.37
N VAL A 173 35.73 34.73 -16.02
CA VAL A 173 35.48 33.55 -16.87
C VAL A 173 34.61 33.93 -18.08
N SER A 174 33.63 34.83 -17.88
CA SER A 174 32.77 35.35 -18.93
C SER A 174 33.54 36.23 -19.93
N ASP A 175 34.40 37.14 -19.46
CA ASP A 175 35.17 38.04 -20.33
C ASP A 175 36.15 37.28 -21.24
N CYS A 176 36.65 36.14 -20.78
CA CYS A 176 37.48 35.26 -21.61
C CYS A 176 36.71 34.72 -22.85
N GLU A 177 35.38 34.62 -22.78
CA GLU A 177 34.54 34.13 -23.87
C GLU A 177 34.40 35.14 -25.01
N GLU A 178 34.17 36.40 -24.69
CA GLU A 178 34.03 37.46 -25.69
C GLU A 178 35.34 37.62 -26.48
N LEU A 179 36.47 37.60 -25.79
CA LEU A 179 37.78 37.64 -26.42
C LEU A 179 38.04 36.41 -27.29
N THR A 180 37.71 35.20 -26.83
CA THR A 180 37.95 33.97 -27.61
C THR A 180 37.10 33.96 -28.89
N SER A 181 35.85 34.41 -28.82
CA SER A 181 34.97 34.49 -29.99
C SER A 181 35.48 35.44 -31.09
N LEU A 182 36.15 36.54 -30.71
CA LEU A 182 36.79 37.47 -31.65
C LEU A 182 38.01 36.87 -32.36
N PHE A 183 38.71 35.93 -31.73
CA PHE A 183 39.86 35.24 -32.33
C PHE A 183 39.44 34.05 -33.21
N GLU A 184 38.32 33.40 -32.89
CA GLU A 184 37.81 32.25 -33.65
C GLU A 184 37.25 32.62 -35.04
N GLU A 185 36.74 33.85 -35.25
CA GLU A 185 36.34 34.33 -36.58
C GLU A 185 37.51 34.38 -37.59
N ASN A 186 38.77 34.33 -37.14
CA ASN A 186 39.96 34.50 -37.95
C ASN A 186 40.79 33.22 -38.19
N SER A 187 40.38 32.04 -37.70
CA SER A 187 41.17 30.80 -37.81
C SER A 187 40.44 29.61 -38.47
N ASP A 188 41.21 28.68 -39.05
CA ASP A 188 40.70 27.57 -39.87
C ASP A 188 39.82 26.57 -39.09
N LYS A 189 38.62 26.30 -39.63
CA LYS A 189 37.46 25.67 -38.96
C LYS A 189 37.65 24.24 -38.41
N GLU A 190 38.66 23.48 -38.85
CA GLU A 190 38.79 22.05 -38.46
C GLU A 190 39.68 21.81 -37.23
N VAL A 191 40.65 22.68 -36.94
CA VAL A 191 41.52 22.56 -35.74
C VAL A 191 40.81 23.07 -34.47
N ILE A 192 39.79 23.92 -34.64
CA ILE A 192 39.07 24.59 -33.55
C ILE A 192 38.22 23.62 -32.74
N ASN A 193 37.59 22.62 -33.38
CA ASN A 193 36.56 21.78 -32.74
C ASN A 193 37.09 20.81 -31.65
N ILE A 194 38.39 20.52 -31.62
CA ILE A 194 39.01 19.68 -30.57
C ILE A 194 39.54 20.53 -29.41
N ASN A 195 40.00 21.76 -29.69
CA ASN A 195 40.45 22.68 -28.66
C ASN A 195 39.28 23.37 -27.94
N SER A 196 38.13 23.56 -28.61
CA SER A 196 36.93 24.18 -28.02
C SER A 196 36.44 23.39 -26.79
N ASN A 197 36.24 22.07 -26.92
CA ASN A 197 35.74 21.24 -25.82
C ASN A 197 36.67 21.28 -24.60
N LYS A 198 37.99 21.25 -24.81
CA LYS A 198 38.96 21.31 -23.70
C LYS A 198 38.94 22.67 -23.00
N SER A 199 38.63 23.75 -23.71
CA SER A 199 38.49 25.07 -23.11
C SER A 199 37.25 25.17 -22.22
N GLU A 200 36.17 24.46 -22.56
CA GLU A 200 34.92 24.48 -21.79
C GLU A 200 35.00 23.73 -20.46
N TYR A 201 35.66 22.55 -20.42
CA TYR A 201 35.92 21.87 -19.16
C TYR A 201 36.76 22.72 -18.20
N ASN A 202 37.72 23.47 -18.73
CA ASN A 202 38.50 24.40 -17.91
C ASN A 202 37.59 25.49 -17.31
N LYS A 203 36.61 26.02 -18.05
CA LYS A 203 35.64 27.00 -17.52
C LYS A 203 34.83 26.42 -16.36
N ILE A 204 34.31 25.20 -16.51
CA ILE A 204 33.57 24.52 -15.43
C ILE A 204 34.45 24.28 -14.21
N SER A 205 35.71 23.85 -14.41
CA SER A 205 36.66 23.67 -13.31
C SER A 205 36.88 24.99 -12.57
N ILE A 206 37.09 26.09 -13.29
CA ILE A 206 37.32 27.42 -12.69
C ILE A 206 36.09 27.88 -11.89
N ILE A 207 34.87 27.70 -12.40
CA ILE A 207 33.65 28.03 -11.67
C ILE A 207 33.50 27.13 -10.44
N GLY A 208 33.75 25.83 -10.58
CA GLY A 208 33.74 24.88 -9.48
C GLY A 208 34.73 25.27 -8.37
N GLU A 209 35.96 25.60 -8.73
CA GLU A 209 37.00 26.07 -7.82
C GLU A 209 36.60 27.39 -7.13
N ALA A 210 36.00 28.34 -7.86
CA ALA A 210 35.51 29.60 -7.30
C ALA A 210 34.37 29.37 -6.29
N VAL A 211 33.47 28.42 -6.57
CA VAL A 211 32.38 28.02 -5.66
C VAL A 211 32.94 27.33 -4.41
N GLU A 212 33.90 26.42 -4.56
CA GLU A 212 34.55 25.74 -3.43
C GLU A 212 35.34 26.72 -2.53
N GLU A 213 36.00 27.71 -3.12
CA GLU A 213 36.68 28.78 -2.39
C GLU A 213 35.67 29.63 -1.62
N LEU A 214 34.55 30.01 -2.24
CA LEU A 214 33.47 30.72 -1.56
C LEU A 214 32.89 29.90 -0.39
N ILE A 215 32.64 28.60 -0.58
CA ILE A 215 32.20 27.69 0.49
C ILE A 215 33.16 27.73 1.66
N LYS A 216 34.46 27.66 1.40
CA LYS A 216 35.50 27.69 2.43
C LYS A 216 35.50 29.03 3.17
N GLU A 217 35.48 30.14 2.46
CA GLU A 217 35.46 31.48 3.06
C GLU A 217 34.21 31.73 3.92
N VAL A 218 33.03 31.31 3.43
CA VAL A 218 31.76 31.40 4.16
C VAL A 218 31.80 30.56 5.44
N ASN A 219 32.33 29.33 5.37
CA ASN A 219 32.50 28.48 6.54
C ASN A 219 33.50 29.06 7.55
N ASP A 220 34.61 29.64 7.09
CA ASP A 220 35.59 30.32 7.93
C ASP A 220 34.97 31.55 8.62
N ILE A 221 34.11 32.30 7.91
CA ILE A 221 33.33 33.40 8.49
C ILE A 221 32.41 32.86 9.59
N PHE A 222 31.56 31.87 9.30
CA PHE A 222 30.60 31.36 10.28
C PHE A 222 31.26 30.70 11.48
N SER A 223 32.31 29.90 11.29
CA SER A 223 33.06 29.27 12.38
C SER A 223 33.83 30.29 13.25
N GLY A 224 34.12 31.47 12.71
CA GLY A 224 34.74 32.59 13.44
C GLY A 224 33.83 33.24 14.49
N PHE A 225 32.51 32.99 14.47
CA PHE A 225 31.57 33.54 15.45
C PHE A 225 31.07 32.46 16.40
N LYS A 226 31.12 32.75 17.71
CA LYS A 226 30.64 31.84 18.76
C LYS A 226 29.12 31.91 18.97
N ASP A 227 28.49 32.98 18.52
CA ASP A 227 27.07 33.24 18.74
C ASP A 227 26.21 32.65 17.61
N ASN A 228 25.55 31.53 17.89
CA ASN A 228 24.62 30.91 16.94
C ASN A 228 23.48 31.84 16.53
N TYR A 229 23.03 32.75 17.40
CA TYR A 229 21.94 33.67 17.07
C TYR A 229 22.34 34.65 15.97
N SER A 230 23.56 35.20 16.03
CA SER A 230 24.10 36.05 14.97
C SER A 230 24.20 35.30 13.63
N ILE A 231 24.63 34.04 13.66
CA ILE A 231 24.71 33.20 12.44
C ILE A 231 23.33 32.94 11.86
N GLU A 232 22.39 32.41 12.64
CA GLU A 232 21.02 32.12 12.19
C GLU A 232 20.30 33.39 11.71
N THR A 233 20.49 34.51 12.40
CA THR A 233 19.92 35.81 12.00
C THR A 233 20.55 36.29 10.69
N SER A 234 21.86 36.14 10.50
CA SER A 234 22.53 36.54 9.26
C SER A 234 22.01 35.75 8.06
N LYS A 235 21.85 34.43 8.23
CA LYS A 235 21.32 33.57 7.17
C LYS A 235 19.84 33.85 6.89
N SER A 236 19.05 34.20 7.92
CA SER A 236 17.59 34.35 7.80
C SER A 236 17.14 35.67 7.20
N TYR A 237 17.89 36.76 7.42
CA TYR A 237 17.44 38.11 7.06
C TYR A 237 18.08 38.67 5.80
N LEU A 238 19.11 38.01 5.26
CA LEU A 238 19.89 38.55 4.17
C LEU A 238 19.71 37.71 2.89
N PRO A 239 19.52 38.35 1.73
CA PRO A 239 19.15 37.68 0.49
C PRO A 239 20.34 37.01 -0.21
N TYR A 240 21.22 36.34 0.55
CA TYR A 240 22.48 35.79 0.05
C TYR A 240 22.27 34.74 -1.03
N SER A 241 21.34 33.81 -0.81
CA SER A 241 21.02 32.77 -1.80
C SER A 241 20.49 33.36 -3.10
N LYS A 242 19.74 34.46 -3.04
CA LYS A 242 19.26 35.18 -4.23
C LYS A 242 20.41 35.87 -4.98
N ILE A 243 21.32 36.55 -4.27
CA ILE A 243 22.49 37.19 -4.89
C ILE A 243 23.36 36.13 -5.59
N ILE A 244 23.65 35.01 -4.93
CA ILE A 244 24.43 33.91 -5.50
C ILE A 244 23.73 33.33 -6.72
N LYS A 245 22.41 33.10 -6.64
CA LYS A 245 21.60 32.65 -7.76
C LYS A 245 21.74 33.60 -8.95
N ASP A 246 21.52 34.90 -8.74
CA ASP A 246 21.55 35.91 -9.81
C ASP A 246 22.93 36.00 -10.48
N ILE A 247 24.02 35.89 -9.71
CA ILE A 247 25.40 35.84 -10.24
C ILE A 247 25.62 34.59 -11.10
N LEU A 248 25.18 33.42 -10.62
CA LEU A 248 25.40 32.15 -11.31
C LEU A 248 24.49 31.97 -12.52
N GLU A 249 23.26 32.47 -12.47
CA GLU A 249 22.21 32.18 -13.46
C GLU A 249 22.63 32.59 -14.87
N ASP A 250 23.12 33.82 -15.08
CA ASP A 250 23.48 34.31 -16.41
C ASP A 250 24.62 33.51 -17.06
N ILE A 251 25.66 33.19 -16.29
CA ILE A 251 26.85 32.51 -16.80
C ILE A 251 26.58 31.03 -17.03
N LEU A 252 25.93 30.36 -16.08
CA LEU A 252 25.56 28.96 -16.24
C LEU A 252 24.55 28.79 -17.38
N TYR A 253 23.60 29.71 -17.55
CA TYR A 253 22.67 29.67 -18.66
C TYR A 253 23.40 29.73 -20.01
N LYS A 254 24.35 30.67 -20.18
CA LYS A 254 25.16 30.78 -21.40
C LYS A 254 25.95 29.50 -21.70
N MET A 255 26.56 28.92 -20.67
CA MET A 255 27.38 27.70 -20.80
C MET A 255 26.54 26.47 -21.18
N TYR A 256 25.44 26.22 -20.45
CA TYR A 256 24.67 24.99 -20.63
C TYR A 256 23.74 25.03 -21.83
N VAL A 257 23.08 26.15 -22.11
CA VAL A 257 22.10 26.25 -23.20
C VAL A 257 22.78 26.15 -24.58
N LYS A 258 24.01 26.67 -24.71
CA LYS A 258 24.71 26.64 -26.00
C LYS A 258 25.57 25.40 -26.20
N ASN A 259 26.24 24.92 -25.14
CA ASN A 259 27.38 24.02 -25.33
C ASN A 259 27.15 22.62 -24.75
N TRP A 260 26.17 22.43 -23.86
CA TRP A 260 25.97 21.12 -23.24
C TRP A 260 25.29 20.14 -24.21
N ASN A 261 26.07 19.18 -24.71
CA ASN A 261 25.55 18.05 -25.48
C ASN A 261 25.47 16.79 -24.62
N LEU A 262 24.27 16.52 -24.09
CA LEU A 262 23.99 15.37 -23.22
C LEU A 262 24.34 14.01 -23.84
N LYS A 263 24.36 13.88 -25.18
CA LYS A 263 24.71 12.59 -25.82
C LYS A 263 26.19 12.25 -25.68
N ASN A 264 27.04 13.26 -25.61
CA ASN A 264 28.49 13.08 -25.61
C ASN A 264 29.04 12.99 -24.19
N ASP A 265 28.53 13.85 -23.29
CA ASP A 265 28.93 13.87 -21.89
C ASP A 265 27.72 14.12 -20.97
N PRO A 266 27.11 13.05 -20.43
CA PRO A 266 25.99 13.17 -19.52
C PRO A 266 26.41 13.64 -18.12
N GLU A 267 27.70 13.58 -17.77
CA GLU A 267 28.23 13.96 -16.44
C GLU A 267 28.76 15.40 -16.40
N TYR A 268 28.65 16.13 -17.51
CA TYR A 268 29.18 17.49 -17.69
C TYR A 268 28.79 18.42 -16.54
N GLY A 269 29.79 18.81 -15.75
CA GLY A 269 29.63 19.76 -14.64
C GLY A 269 28.85 19.27 -13.42
N THR A 270 28.56 17.97 -13.31
CA THR A 270 27.88 17.39 -12.12
C THR A 270 28.58 17.73 -10.80
N ASN A 271 29.91 17.61 -10.73
CA ASN A 271 30.69 17.96 -9.53
C ASN A 271 30.58 19.44 -9.14
N MET A 272 30.53 20.34 -10.14
CA MET A 272 30.31 21.76 -9.90
C MET A 272 28.91 22.00 -9.32
N TRP A 273 27.88 21.33 -9.84
CA TRP A 273 26.52 21.43 -9.29
C TRP A 273 26.38 20.84 -7.89
N ILE A 274 27.11 19.78 -7.56
CA ILE A 274 27.20 19.27 -6.18
C ILE A 274 27.79 20.35 -5.26
N SER A 275 28.82 21.06 -5.73
CA SER A 275 29.42 22.17 -4.96
C SER A 275 28.44 23.33 -4.80
N ILE A 276 27.73 23.72 -5.87
CA ILE A 276 26.68 24.75 -5.82
C ILE A 276 25.59 24.33 -4.83
N LYS A 277 25.09 23.09 -4.90
CA LYS A 277 24.11 22.56 -3.94
C LYS A 277 24.61 22.67 -2.51
N THR A 278 25.86 22.29 -2.27
CA THR A 278 26.51 22.40 -0.96
C THR A 278 26.53 23.85 -0.47
N LEU A 279 26.84 24.82 -1.35
CA LEU A 279 26.81 26.25 -1.02
C LEU A 279 25.41 26.70 -0.58
N PHE A 280 24.35 26.31 -1.29
CA PHE A 280 22.98 26.67 -0.91
C PHE A 280 22.54 26.00 0.41
N ILE A 281 22.94 24.75 0.67
CA ILE A 281 22.69 24.07 1.96
C ILE A 281 23.35 24.84 3.12
N LEU A 282 24.54 25.43 2.92
CA LEU A 282 25.19 26.23 3.97
C LEU A 282 24.37 27.46 4.39
N PHE A 283 23.59 28.03 3.47
CA PHE A 283 22.69 29.15 3.74
C PHE A 283 21.27 28.73 4.14
N GLU A 284 20.98 27.42 4.21
CA GLU A 284 19.68 26.93 4.66
C GLU A 284 19.46 27.23 6.15
N ASN A 285 18.23 27.62 6.49
CA ASN A 285 17.81 28.02 7.83
C ASN A 285 16.66 27.17 8.31
N ASN A 286 16.59 26.96 9.63
CA ASN A 286 15.50 26.26 10.29
C ASN A 286 14.22 27.12 10.44
N ARG A 287 14.08 28.22 9.69
CA ARG A 287 12.88 29.06 9.80
C ARG A 287 11.70 28.37 9.12
N PRO A 288 10.53 28.30 9.78
CA PRO A 288 9.32 27.80 9.14
C PRO A 288 8.95 28.67 7.93
N ASP A 289 8.51 28.01 6.87
CA ASP A 289 8.43 28.38 5.45
C ASP A 289 7.59 29.63 5.05
N GLU A 290 7.34 30.59 5.95
CA GLU A 290 6.38 31.67 5.69
C GLU A 290 6.88 32.76 4.73
N GLU A 291 8.19 32.90 4.50
CA GLU A 291 8.77 33.85 3.51
C GLU A 291 9.50 33.10 2.37
N VAL A 292 8.76 32.78 1.30
CA VAL A 292 9.20 31.95 0.16
C VAL A 292 10.37 32.55 -0.62
N ASP A 293 10.45 33.88 -0.72
CA ASP A 293 11.35 34.56 -1.67
C ASP A 293 12.84 34.51 -1.31
N TYR A 294 13.19 34.21 -0.05
CA TYR A 294 14.58 34.12 0.41
C TYR A 294 15.00 32.70 0.80
N ASN A 295 14.15 31.72 0.57
CA ASN A 295 14.47 30.34 0.90
C ASN A 295 15.62 29.84 0.01
N SER A 296 16.72 29.44 0.65
CA SER A 296 17.92 28.95 -0.03
C SER A 296 17.62 27.72 -0.91
N LYS A 297 16.79 26.81 -0.41
CA LYS A 297 16.34 25.63 -1.17
C LYS A 297 15.61 26.08 -2.42
N HIS A 298 14.64 26.98 -2.30
CA HIS A 298 13.87 27.47 -3.46
C HIS A 298 14.76 28.16 -4.51
N CYS A 299 15.72 28.98 -4.08
CA CYS A 299 16.67 29.64 -4.98
C CYS A 299 17.52 28.62 -5.77
N TYR A 300 18.02 27.58 -5.09
CA TYR A 300 18.73 26.48 -5.73
C TYR A 300 17.85 25.71 -6.72
N GLU A 301 16.64 25.34 -6.31
CA GLU A 301 15.68 24.61 -7.15
C GLU A 301 15.35 25.40 -8.42
N GLN A 302 15.08 26.71 -8.29
CA GLN A 302 14.85 27.59 -9.43
C GLN A 302 16.06 27.65 -10.38
N LEU A 303 17.28 27.74 -9.83
CA LEU A 303 18.51 27.78 -10.61
C LEU A 303 18.69 26.48 -11.42
N VAL A 304 18.59 25.33 -10.75
CA VAL A 304 18.72 24.00 -11.37
C VAL A 304 17.64 23.78 -12.42
N ILE A 305 16.38 24.10 -12.11
CA ILE A 305 15.27 23.93 -13.05
C ILE A 305 15.48 24.81 -14.29
N THR A 306 15.91 26.06 -14.10
CA THR A 306 16.07 27.01 -15.22
C THR A 306 17.19 26.62 -16.17
N ILE A 307 18.28 26.05 -15.63
CA ILE A 307 19.47 25.71 -16.43
C ILE A 307 19.43 24.24 -16.85
N ILE A 308 19.49 23.32 -15.89
CA ILE A 308 19.58 21.88 -16.13
C ILE A 308 18.23 21.28 -16.50
N GLY A 309 17.17 21.68 -15.80
CA GLY A 309 15.82 21.17 -16.03
C GLY A 309 15.38 21.41 -17.48
N LYS A 310 15.50 22.65 -17.97
CA LYS A 310 15.17 23.00 -19.37
C LYS A 310 16.02 22.22 -20.38
N SER A 311 17.33 22.10 -20.17
CA SER A 311 18.18 21.33 -21.08
C SER A 311 17.81 19.84 -21.12
N LEU A 312 17.44 19.26 -19.98
CA LEU A 312 16.93 17.88 -19.92
C LEU A 312 15.57 17.74 -20.60
N GLU A 313 14.64 18.69 -20.37
CA GLU A 313 13.36 18.74 -21.07
C GLU A 313 13.58 18.72 -22.59
N ASP A 314 14.45 19.60 -23.10
CA ASP A 314 14.76 19.70 -24.53
C ASP A 314 15.41 18.41 -25.06
N TYR A 315 16.32 17.81 -24.30
CA TYR A 315 16.92 16.52 -24.64
C TYR A 315 15.86 15.42 -24.80
N TYR A 316 15.02 15.23 -23.79
CA TYR A 316 13.98 14.21 -23.81
C TYR A 316 12.91 14.49 -24.86
N LEU A 317 12.58 15.75 -25.10
CA LEU A 317 11.56 16.14 -26.07
C LEU A 317 12.04 15.96 -27.51
N TYR A 318 13.26 16.40 -27.84
CA TYR A 318 13.72 16.48 -29.24
C TYR A 318 14.69 15.38 -29.65
N TYR A 319 15.63 14.99 -28.78
CA TYR A 319 16.81 14.21 -29.19
C TYR A 319 16.80 12.74 -28.77
N TRP A 320 16.13 12.42 -27.67
CA TRP A 320 16.05 11.06 -27.12
C TRP A 320 15.05 10.17 -27.88
N ASP A 321 15.40 8.91 -28.14
CA ASP A 321 14.45 7.89 -28.62
C ASP A 321 14.18 6.84 -27.52
N PRO A 322 12.95 6.72 -26.99
CA PRO A 322 12.65 5.82 -25.88
C PRO A 322 12.89 4.35 -26.18
N VAL A 323 12.88 3.94 -27.46
CA VAL A 323 13.04 2.53 -27.87
C VAL A 323 14.50 2.17 -28.13
N LYS A 324 15.28 3.08 -28.72
CA LYS A 324 16.68 2.83 -29.08
C LYS A 324 17.65 3.19 -27.97
N GLU A 325 17.36 4.25 -27.23
CA GLU A 325 18.25 4.86 -26.23
C GLU A 325 17.65 4.71 -24.82
N THR A 326 16.95 3.60 -24.55
CA THR A 326 16.23 3.36 -23.30
C THR A 326 17.14 3.44 -22.07
N ASN A 327 18.24 2.68 -22.07
CA ASN A 327 19.17 2.63 -20.95
C ASN A 327 19.92 3.96 -20.80
N PHE A 328 20.34 4.56 -21.92
CA PHE A 328 21.08 5.81 -21.90
C PHE A 328 20.24 6.96 -21.32
N GLY A 329 18.99 7.11 -21.75
CA GLY A 329 18.08 8.10 -21.17
C GLY A 329 17.89 7.88 -19.66
N LEU A 330 17.72 6.62 -19.22
CA LEU A 330 17.61 6.37 -17.79
C LEU A 330 18.89 6.71 -17.03
N CYS A 331 20.07 6.36 -17.56
CA CYS A 331 21.36 6.69 -16.96
C CYS A 331 21.55 8.21 -16.83
N VAL A 332 21.17 8.99 -17.85
CA VAL A 332 21.21 10.45 -17.79
C VAL A 332 20.40 10.96 -16.60
N LEU A 333 19.16 10.51 -16.42
CA LEU A 333 18.37 10.93 -15.25
C LEU A 333 19.01 10.50 -13.93
N GLN A 334 19.51 9.26 -13.85
CA GLN A 334 20.15 8.75 -12.63
C GLN A 334 21.39 9.54 -12.21
N ILE A 335 22.18 10.03 -13.16
CA ILE A 335 23.35 10.89 -12.89
C ILE A 335 22.92 12.19 -12.21
N TRP A 336 21.81 12.78 -12.65
CA TRP A 336 21.33 14.09 -12.19
C TRP A 336 20.28 14.01 -11.07
N ASP A 337 19.87 12.81 -10.69
CA ASP A 337 18.80 12.53 -9.72
C ASP A 337 19.06 13.17 -8.34
N ASN A 338 20.32 13.23 -7.91
CA ASN A 338 20.70 13.85 -6.64
C ASN A 338 20.77 15.39 -6.69
N ILE A 339 20.74 15.98 -7.89
CA ILE A 339 20.92 17.43 -8.11
C ILE A 339 19.56 18.08 -8.35
N ILE A 340 18.70 17.44 -9.14
CA ILE A 340 17.40 17.97 -9.57
C ILE A 340 16.36 17.76 -8.46
N PRO A 341 15.41 18.70 -8.27
CA PRO A 341 14.36 18.53 -7.27
C PRO A 341 13.44 17.36 -7.64
N ASP A 342 13.18 16.45 -6.70
CA ASP A 342 12.36 15.24 -6.91
C ASP A 342 10.97 15.57 -7.49
N GLU A 343 10.34 16.65 -7.01
CA GLU A 343 9.03 17.08 -7.49
C GLU A 343 9.06 17.46 -8.98
N TYR A 344 10.13 18.11 -9.43
CA TYR A 344 10.33 18.47 -10.84
C TYR A 344 10.64 17.24 -11.69
N VAL A 345 11.45 16.30 -11.19
CA VAL A 345 11.68 15.01 -11.87
C VAL A 345 10.37 14.28 -12.08
N ARG A 346 9.54 14.17 -11.04
CA ARG A 346 8.24 13.50 -11.08
C ARG A 346 7.25 14.17 -12.04
N THR A 347 6.91 15.43 -11.77
CA THR A 347 5.79 16.11 -12.45
C THR A 347 6.16 16.54 -13.86
N ARG A 348 7.33 17.15 -14.04
CA ARG A 348 7.68 17.78 -15.30
C ARG A 348 8.44 16.84 -16.23
N LEU A 349 9.51 16.20 -15.75
CA LEU A 349 10.30 15.32 -16.60
C LEU A 349 9.60 13.98 -16.86
N LEU A 350 9.22 13.26 -15.81
CA LEU A 350 8.66 11.91 -15.95
C LEU A 350 7.24 11.93 -16.53
N GLU A 351 6.33 12.71 -15.97
CA GLU A 351 4.91 12.71 -16.38
C GLU A 351 4.65 13.50 -17.67
N GLU A 352 5.15 14.73 -17.79
CA GLU A 352 4.80 15.60 -18.91
C GLU A 352 5.68 15.43 -20.17
N VAL A 353 6.97 15.10 -20.01
CA VAL A 353 7.91 15.00 -21.13
C VAL A 353 8.17 13.54 -21.54
N ILE A 354 8.78 12.76 -20.64
CA ILE A 354 9.26 11.40 -20.92
C ILE A 354 8.07 10.48 -21.17
N TRP A 355 7.10 10.43 -20.25
CA TRP A 355 5.94 9.56 -20.41
C TRP A 355 5.08 9.96 -21.60
N LYS A 356 4.88 11.25 -21.86
CA LYS A 356 4.15 11.72 -23.04
C LYS A 356 4.79 11.20 -24.34
N LYS A 357 6.12 11.18 -24.42
CA LYS A 357 6.84 10.66 -25.59
C LYS A 357 6.80 9.13 -25.66
N GLN A 358 6.96 8.44 -24.54
CA GLN A 358 6.83 6.99 -24.44
C GLN A 358 5.43 6.53 -24.84
N SER A 359 4.38 7.16 -24.32
CA SER A 359 2.98 6.86 -24.62
C SER A 359 2.62 7.13 -26.08
N GLN A 360 3.11 8.20 -26.69
CA GLN A 360 2.95 8.43 -28.14
C GLN A 360 3.56 7.30 -28.97
N LYS A 361 4.74 6.79 -28.57
CA LYS A 361 5.38 5.66 -29.26
C LYS A 361 4.60 4.36 -29.07
N LEU A 362 4.05 4.13 -27.89
CA LEU A 362 3.14 3.00 -27.62
C LEU A 362 1.89 3.08 -28.52
N GLN A 363 1.21 4.22 -28.56
CA GLN A 363 0.01 4.42 -29.36
C GLN A 363 0.25 4.26 -30.86
N LEU A 364 1.35 4.84 -31.40
CA LEU A 364 1.69 4.72 -32.81
C LEU A 364 1.95 3.27 -33.23
N LYS A 365 2.44 2.43 -32.32
CA LYS A 365 2.64 1.00 -32.60
C LYS A 365 1.31 0.25 -32.60
N ILE A 366 0.50 0.43 -31.56
CA ILE A 366 -0.83 -0.19 -31.45
C ILE A 366 -1.68 0.08 -32.71
N ASN A 367 -1.68 1.33 -33.20
CA ASN A 367 -2.45 1.70 -34.39
C ASN A 367 -1.90 1.10 -35.70
N LYS A 368 -0.60 0.76 -35.77
CA LYS A 368 0.03 0.19 -36.97
C LYS A 368 -0.15 -1.32 -37.04
N THR A 369 -0.03 -2.01 -35.91
CA THR A 369 -0.16 -3.48 -35.81
C THR A 369 -1.61 -3.90 -35.58
N GLY A 370 -2.59 -3.18 -36.12
CA GLY A 370 -4.01 -3.29 -35.78
C GLY A 370 -4.68 -4.67 -35.93
N ASN A 371 -3.94 -5.75 -36.22
CA ASN A 371 -4.35 -7.15 -36.17
C ASN A 371 -3.20 -8.13 -35.87
N GLU A 372 -1.97 -7.66 -35.63
CA GLU A 372 -0.81 -8.52 -35.37
C GLU A 372 -0.52 -8.54 -33.87
N GLU A 373 -0.30 -9.76 -33.35
CA GLU A 373 0.05 -10.06 -31.97
C GLU A 373 0.85 -8.92 -31.34
N LEU A 374 0.31 -8.37 -30.25
CA LEU A 374 0.94 -7.33 -29.46
C LEU A 374 2.30 -7.90 -28.99
N ASN A 375 3.35 -7.68 -29.78
CA ASN A 375 4.60 -8.41 -29.61
C ASN A 375 5.21 -7.98 -28.27
N VAL A 376 5.03 -8.83 -27.27
CA VAL A 376 5.30 -8.56 -25.85
C VAL A 376 6.78 -8.14 -25.65
N LEU A 377 7.66 -8.59 -26.55
CA LEU A 377 9.08 -8.22 -26.57
C LEU A 377 9.31 -6.74 -26.87
N GLU A 378 8.40 -6.08 -27.58
CA GLU A 378 8.55 -4.70 -28.03
C GLU A 378 8.31 -3.65 -26.95
N HIS A 379 7.74 -4.05 -25.80
CA HIS A 379 7.52 -3.18 -24.65
C HIS A 379 8.56 -3.36 -23.54
N LYS A 380 9.55 -4.25 -23.75
CA LYS A 380 10.66 -4.50 -22.81
C LYS A 380 11.38 -3.24 -22.37
N TRP A 381 11.49 -2.24 -23.26
CA TRP A 381 12.14 -0.98 -22.93
C TRP A 381 11.43 -0.24 -21.79
N LEU A 382 10.10 -0.34 -21.66
CA LEU A 382 9.37 0.35 -20.60
C LEU A 382 9.66 -0.27 -19.23
N PHE A 383 9.92 -1.57 -19.16
CA PHE A 383 10.24 -2.26 -17.90
C PHE A 383 11.52 -1.77 -17.24
N VAL A 384 12.48 -1.32 -18.03
CA VAL A 384 13.73 -0.70 -17.52
C VAL A 384 13.42 0.58 -16.74
N TRP A 385 12.38 1.32 -17.12
CA TRP A 385 11.99 2.58 -16.51
C TRP A 385 11.12 2.42 -15.27
N LEU A 386 10.45 1.27 -15.12
CA LEU A 386 9.50 1.07 -14.03
C LEU A 386 10.09 1.26 -12.64
N PRO A 387 11.28 0.72 -12.27
CA PRO A 387 11.86 0.96 -10.96
C PRO A 387 12.05 2.46 -10.68
N TYR A 388 12.39 3.23 -11.72
CA TYR A 388 12.57 4.68 -11.61
C TYR A 388 11.25 5.43 -11.46
N TYR A 389 10.21 5.04 -12.21
CA TYR A 389 8.86 5.57 -12.00
C TYR A 389 8.33 5.27 -10.58
N HIS A 390 8.62 4.08 -10.03
CA HIS A 390 8.23 3.74 -8.67
C HIS A 390 8.99 4.56 -7.62
N LYS A 391 10.31 4.74 -7.80
CA LYS A 391 11.14 5.57 -6.91
C LYS A 391 10.55 6.98 -6.77
N HIS A 392 10.06 7.56 -7.86
CA HIS A 392 9.51 8.92 -7.92
C HIS A 392 7.98 8.98 -7.74
N GLY A 393 7.32 7.90 -7.33
CA GLY A 393 5.89 7.88 -7.03
C GLY A 393 4.94 7.89 -8.25
N SER A 394 5.46 7.96 -9.47
CA SER A 394 4.63 7.87 -10.70
C SER A 394 4.32 6.43 -11.13
N GLY A 395 4.85 5.41 -10.44
CA GLY A 395 4.63 4.00 -10.76
C GLY A 395 3.15 3.60 -10.86
N TYR A 396 2.31 4.08 -9.94
CA TYR A 396 0.87 3.85 -9.94
C TYR A 396 0.18 4.45 -11.17
N PHE A 397 0.54 5.68 -11.53
CA PHE A 397 0.00 6.34 -12.72
C PHE A 397 0.32 5.55 -13.99
N ILE A 398 1.55 5.04 -14.10
CA ILE A 398 1.96 4.17 -15.21
C ILE A 398 1.17 2.86 -15.19
N ALA A 399 1.05 2.20 -14.03
CA ALA A 399 0.31 0.95 -13.89
C ALA A 399 -1.16 1.11 -14.33
N LYS A 400 -1.82 2.19 -13.91
CA LYS A 400 -3.22 2.50 -14.28
C LYS A 400 -3.42 2.83 -15.75
N LEU A 401 -2.44 3.48 -16.39
CA LEU A 401 -2.51 3.72 -17.82
C LEU A 401 -2.24 2.45 -18.62
N MET A 402 -1.27 1.65 -18.19
CA MET A 402 -0.97 0.36 -18.78
C MET A 402 -2.13 -0.62 -18.61
N SER A 403 -2.83 -0.61 -17.46
CA SER A 403 -4.02 -1.44 -17.25
C SER A 403 -5.11 -1.13 -18.27
N LYS A 404 -5.39 0.15 -18.54
CA LYS A 404 -6.33 0.56 -19.60
C LYS A 404 -5.91 0.10 -20.99
N HIS A 405 -4.62 0.17 -21.30
CA HIS A 405 -4.12 -0.32 -22.59
C HIS A 405 -4.22 -1.85 -22.71
N ILE A 406 -3.92 -2.57 -21.63
CA ILE A 406 -4.06 -4.02 -21.56
C ILE A 406 -5.54 -4.41 -21.64
N GLU A 407 -6.43 -3.69 -20.94
CA GLU A 407 -7.89 -3.84 -21.04
C GLU A 407 -8.38 -3.72 -22.48
N MET A 408 -7.94 -2.68 -23.22
CA MET A 408 -8.30 -2.52 -24.63
C MET A 408 -7.86 -3.70 -25.49
N ALA A 409 -6.66 -4.24 -25.26
CA ALA A 409 -6.17 -5.42 -25.96
C ALA A 409 -6.97 -6.68 -25.58
N LEU A 410 -7.21 -6.89 -24.28
CA LEU A 410 -7.98 -8.03 -23.76
C LEU A 410 -9.46 -8.00 -24.18
N ASN A 411 -10.01 -6.83 -24.49
CA ASN A 411 -11.36 -6.71 -25.01
C ASN A 411 -11.50 -7.30 -26.43
N ILE A 412 -10.43 -7.28 -27.24
CA ILE A 412 -10.40 -7.85 -28.59
C ILE A 412 -10.02 -9.35 -28.56
N TRP A 413 -9.26 -9.76 -27.54
CA TRP A 413 -8.85 -11.16 -27.34
C TRP A 413 -10.02 -12.15 -27.26
N GLU A 414 -9.87 -13.32 -27.89
CA GLU A 414 -10.75 -14.47 -27.65
C GLU A 414 -9.96 -15.74 -27.29
N PRO A 415 -10.42 -16.55 -26.32
CA PRO A 415 -9.86 -17.88 -26.07
C PRO A 415 -9.98 -18.79 -27.31
N PRO A 416 -9.01 -19.68 -27.60
CA PRO A 416 -7.91 -20.11 -26.72
C PRO A 416 -6.56 -19.45 -27.04
N GLU A 417 -6.52 -18.20 -27.51
CA GLU A 417 -5.25 -17.53 -27.81
C GLU A 417 -4.37 -17.38 -26.55
N ILE A 418 -3.05 -17.59 -26.69
CA ILE A 418 -2.11 -17.67 -25.54
C ILE A 418 -1.42 -16.33 -25.25
N TRP A 419 -1.39 -15.40 -26.20
CA TRP A 419 -0.66 -14.13 -26.05
C TRP A 419 -1.04 -13.31 -24.80
N PRO A 420 -2.29 -13.34 -24.26
CA PRO A 420 -2.59 -12.62 -23.02
C PRO A 420 -1.84 -13.15 -21.82
N ILE A 421 -1.55 -14.45 -21.76
CA ILE A 421 -0.79 -15.07 -20.68
C ILE A 421 0.62 -14.48 -20.64
N THR A 422 1.27 -14.39 -21.80
CA THR A 422 2.61 -13.78 -21.93
C THR A 422 2.59 -12.30 -21.60
N LEU A 423 1.55 -11.57 -22.01
CA LEU A 423 1.41 -10.15 -21.72
C LEU A 423 1.22 -9.91 -20.21
N LEU A 424 0.28 -10.61 -19.59
CA LEU A 424 -0.09 -10.42 -18.19
C LEU A 424 1.00 -10.91 -17.24
N SER A 425 1.67 -12.03 -17.52
CA SER A 425 2.81 -12.50 -16.71
C SER A 425 3.94 -11.47 -16.65
N MET A 426 4.19 -10.79 -17.76
CA MET A 426 5.20 -9.73 -17.84
C MET A 426 4.79 -8.48 -17.03
N TRP A 427 3.53 -8.07 -17.13
CA TRP A 427 3.01 -6.86 -16.46
C TRP A 427 2.52 -7.09 -15.04
N LYS A 428 2.34 -8.34 -14.60
CA LYS A 428 1.83 -8.72 -13.29
C LYS A 428 2.56 -8.01 -12.15
N PRO A 429 3.91 -8.00 -12.07
CA PRO A 429 4.60 -7.30 -10.98
C PRO A 429 4.23 -5.82 -10.88
N VAL A 430 4.01 -5.15 -12.01
CA VAL A 430 3.72 -3.71 -12.08
C VAL A 430 2.30 -3.42 -11.63
N LEU A 431 1.36 -4.23 -12.13
CA LEU A 431 -0.06 -4.09 -11.82
C LEU A 431 -0.31 -4.44 -10.34
N GLU A 432 0.40 -5.42 -9.80
CA GLU A 432 0.32 -5.86 -8.39
C GLU A 432 1.07 -4.97 -7.39
N SER A 433 2.14 -4.27 -7.80
CA SER A 433 3.00 -3.46 -6.91
C SER A 433 2.26 -2.35 -6.15
N ASN A 434 1.06 -1.99 -6.59
CA ASN A 434 0.21 -0.99 -5.97
C ASN A 434 -0.09 -1.27 -4.48
N ASN A 435 -0.05 -2.52 -4.03
CA ASN A 435 -0.36 -2.87 -2.64
C ASN A 435 0.80 -2.65 -1.65
N ILE A 436 2.05 -2.56 -2.10
CA ILE A 436 3.21 -2.55 -1.19
C ILE A 436 3.51 -1.13 -0.68
N LEU A 437 3.37 -0.10 -1.53
CA LEU A 437 3.67 1.27 -1.15
C LEU A 437 2.59 1.90 -0.26
N LEU A 438 1.30 1.60 -0.51
CA LEU A 438 0.19 2.07 0.33
C LEU A 438 0.23 1.49 1.76
N ASN A 439 0.78 0.28 1.93
CA ASN A 439 0.91 -0.34 3.25
C ASN A 439 2.14 0.15 4.04
N ASN A 440 3.10 0.82 3.37
CA ASN A 440 4.33 1.32 4.00
C ASN A 440 4.29 2.82 4.32
N ILE A 441 3.31 3.56 3.82
CA ILE A 441 2.99 4.88 4.36
C ILE A 441 2.35 4.61 5.72
N SER A 442 3.13 4.83 6.79
CA SER A 442 2.73 4.51 8.15
C SER A 442 1.35 5.09 8.45
N ALA A 443 0.47 4.28 9.02
CA ALA A 443 -0.85 4.68 9.51
C ALA A 443 -0.81 5.97 10.37
N ASP A 444 0.35 6.31 10.94
CA ASP A 444 0.57 7.50 11.77
C ASP A 444 0.50 8.84 11.01
N GLU A 445 0.76 8.91 9.70
CA GLU A 445 0.60 10.15 8.92
C GLU A 445 -0.87 10.39 8.47
N TYR A 446 -1.64 9.31 8.34
CA TYR A 446 -3.05 9.37 7.89
C TYR A 446 -4.05 9.65 9.03
N ILE A 447 -3.66 9.44 10.29
CA ILE A 447 -4.52 9.72 11.45
C ILE A 447 -4.76 11.24 11.65
N ASN A 448 -3.90 12.12 11.10
CA ASN A 448 -4.05 13.57 11.26
C ASN A 448 -4.94 14.26 10.22
N THR A 449 -5.38 13.56 9.18
CA THR A 449 -6.39 14.08 8.23
C THR A 449 -7.75 13.46 8.57
N GLY A 450 -8.44 14.05 9.55
CA GLY A 450 -9.70 13.56 10.11
C GLY A 450 -10.85 13.40 9.10
N SER A 451 -10.86 12.29 8.36
CA SER A 451 -11.92 11.85 7.47
C SER A 451 -12.47 10.51 7.95
N GLU A 452 -13.57 10.54 8.71
CA GLU A 452 -14.27 9.37 9.27
C GLU A 452 -15.12 8.59 8.23
N HIS A 453 -14.73 8.58 6.94
CA HIS A 453 -15.46 7.83 5.91
C HIS A 453 -14.51 7.05 5.00
N ILE A 454 -13.93 5.97 5.52
CA ILE A 454 -13.45 4.85 4.70
C ILE A 454 -13.75 3.54 5.47
N GLU A 455 -15.04 3.17 5.55
CA GLU A 455 -15.42 1.78 5.76
C GLU A 455 -15.30 1.07 4.39
N TYR A 456 -14.44 0.06 4.31
CA TYR A 456 -14.13 -0.74 3.12
C TYR A 456 -13.40 0.01 1.99
N ALA A 457 -12.13 0.38 2.21
CA ALA A 457 -11.20 0.41 1.08
C ALA A 457 -11.04 -1.04 0.60
N ASP A 458 -11.84 -1.41 -0.39
CA ASP A 458 -11.88 -2.75 -0.96
C ASP A 458 -10.45 -3.27 -1.27
N GLU A 459 -10.17 -4.49 -0.83
CA GLU A 459 -9.00 -5.29 -1.22
C GLU A 459 -8.94 -5.56 -2.75
N THR A 460 -9.85 -4.98 -3.54
CA THR A 460 -9.95 -5.07 -5.00
C THR A 460 -9.19 -3.98 -5.76
N ASN A 461 -8.50 -3.05 -5.07
CA ASN A 461 -7.80 -1.92 -5.70
C ASN A 461 -6.55 -2.27 -6.53
N ASN A 462 -6.28 -3.55 -6.77
CA ASN A 462 -5.23 -3.97 -7.68
C ASN A 462 -5.78 -4.03 -9.13
N GLU A 463 -5.20 -3.20 -10.00
CA GLU A 463 -5.51 -3.15 -11.44
C GLU A 463 -5.41 -4.53 -12.11
N PHE A 464 -4.49 -5.40 -11.65
CA PHE A 464 -4.39 -6.79 -12.12
C PHE A 464 -5.66 -7.59 -11.82
N THR A 465 -6.12 -7.54 -10.56
CA THR A 465 -7.34 -8.24 -10.12
C THR A 465 -8.56 -7.73 -10.88
N TYR A 466 -8.64 -6.42 -11.13
CA TYR A 466 -9.69 -5.84 -11.96
C TYR A 466 -9.71 -6.45 -13.37
N LEU A 467 -8.58 -6.51 -14.07
CA LEU A 467 -8.48 -7.09 -15.42
C LEU A 467 -8.89 -8.58 -15.44
N ILE A 468 -8.45 -9.33 -14.43
CA ILE A 468 -8.76 -10.75 -14.30
C ILE A 468 -10.27 -10.95 -14.10
N LEU A 469 -10.89 -10.24 -13.17
CA LEU A 469 -12.30 -10.42 -12.83
C LEU A 469 -13.26 -9.86 -13.88
N SER A 470 -12.94 -8.70 -14.45
CA SER A 470 -13.87 -7.97 -15.32
C SER A 470 -13.84 -8.43 -16.78
N ILE A 471 -12.70 -8.92 -17.28
CA ILE A 471 -12.52 -9.25 -18.70
C ILE A 471 -12.18 -10.72 -18.90
N ILE A 472 -11.16 -11.22 -18.18
CA ILE A 472 -10.61 -12.55 -18.45
C ILE A 472 -11.55 -13.64 -17.94
N TYR A 473 -12.02 -13.52 -16.70
CA TYR A 473 -12.92 -14.51 -16.10
C TYR A 473 -14.20 -14.73 -16.91
N PRO A 474 -14.97 -13.69 -17.32
CA PRO A 474 -16.18 -13.90 -18.12
C PRO A 474 -15.90 -14.58 -19.47
N LYS A 475 -14.81 -14.22 -20.15
CA LYS A 475 -14.44 -14.82 -21.44
C LYS A 475 -14.00 -16.28 -21.30
N LEU A 476 -13.19 -16.60 -20.29
CA LEU A 476 -12.81 -17.98 -19.99
C LEU A 476 -14.02 -18.83 -19.59
N SER A 477 -14.90 -18.29 -18.75
CA SER A 477 -16.15 -18.95 -18.35
C SER A 477 -17.03 -19.26 -19.56
N ALA A 478 -17.27 -18.27 -20.44
CA ALA A 478 -18.04 -18.46 -21.67
C ALA A 478 -17.38 -19.44 -22.65
N TYR A 479 -16.05 -19.39 -22.79
CA TYR A 479 -15.31 -20.33 -23.63
C TYR A 479 -15.44 -21.77 -23.14
N LEU A 480 -15.29 -22.00 -21.83
CA LEU A 480 -15.50 -23.31 -21.22
C LEU A 480 -16.97 -23.75 -21.34
N GLU A 481 -17.92 -22.84 -21.18
CA GLU A 481 -19.35 -23.16 -21.31
C GLU A 481 -19.72 -23.55 -22.74
N ASN A 482 -19.07 -22.99 -23.75
CA ASN A 482 -19.36 -23.32 -25.16
C ASN A 482 -18.54 -24.52 -25.69
N ASN A 483 -17.28 -24.65 -25.28
CA ASN A 483 -16.34 -25.60 -25.91
C ASN A 483 -16.03 -26.84 -25.06
N LEU A 484 -16.19 -26.78 -23.74
CA LEU A 484 -15.95 -27.93 -22.88
C LEU A 484 -17.06 -28.96 -23.10
N THR A 485 -16.72 -30.05 -23.77
CA THR A 485 -17.60 -31.21 -23.94
C THR A 485 -17.12 -32.35 -23.05
N ILE A 486 -17.94 -32.70 -22.07
CA ILE A 486 -17.66 -33.84 -21.20
C ILE A 486 -18.37 -35.05 -21.78
N LYS A 487 -17.58 -36.00 -22.29
CA LYS A 487 -18.11 -37.22 -22.92
C LYS A 487 -18.18 -38.36 -21.90
N LYS A 488 -19.13 -39.27 -22.14
CA LYS A 488 -19.32 -40.50 -21.36
C LYS A 488 -18.11 -41.43 -21.44
N ASP A 489 -17.49 -41.51 -22.62
CA ASP A 489 -16.22 -42.21 -22.82
C ASP A 489 -15.05 -41.25 -22.63
N TYR A 490 -14.25 -41.51 -21.59
CA TYR A 490 -13.06 -40.72 -21.27
C TYR A 490 -11.98 -40.86 -22.34
N LYS A 491 -11.98 -41.92 -23.14
CA LYS A 491 -10.99 -42.13 -24.23
C LYS A 491 -11.20 -41.21 -25.43
N LEU A 492 -12.42 -40.70 -25.61
CA LEU A 492 -12.79 -39.76 -26.68
C LEU A 492 -12.74 -38.30 -26.24
N GLN A 493 -12.25 -38.06 -25.03
CA GLN A 493 -12.23 -36.77 -24.37
C GLN A 493 -11.11 -35.92 -24.95
N ASN A 494 -11.49 -34.75 -25.46
CA ASN A 494 -10.52 -33.75 -25.89
C ASN A 494 -10.49 -32.65 -24.84
N LEU A 495 -9.34 -32.49 -24.18
CA LEU A 495 -9.16 -31.60 -23.04
C LEU A 495 -8.42 -30.32 -23.37
N PHE A 496 -8.35 -29.92 -24.64
CA PHE A 496 -7.69 -28.65 -25.02
C PHE A 496 -8.16 -27.46 -24.18
N SER A 497 -9.43 -27.39 -23.78
CA SER A 497 -9.94 -26.31 -22.92
C SER A 497 -9.43 -26.37 -21.48
N ILE A 498 -9.13 -27.56 -20.95
CA ILE A 498 -8.56 -27.73 -19.61
C ILE A 498 -7.05 -27.53 -19.64
N ASP A 499 -6.36 -28.06 -20.66
CA ASP A 499 -4.94 -27.80 -20.89
C ASP A 499 -4.69 -26.30 -21.01
N TYR A 500 -5.57 -25.60 -21.73
CA TYR A 500 -5.55 -24.15 -21.83
C TYR A 500 -5.71 -23.46 -20.47
N LEU A 501 -6.65 -23.89 -19.62
CA LEU A 501 -6.80 -23.36 -18.27
C LEU A 501 -5.59 -23.64 -17.37
N ASP A 502 -4.93 -24.78 -17.56
CA ASP A 502 -3.72 -25.15 -16.82
C ASP A 502 -2.53 -24.24 -17.16
N GLU A 503 -2.42 -23.76 -18.41
CA GLU A 503 -1.42 -22.76 -18.78
C GLU A 503 -1.59 -21.45 -17.98
N TRP A 504 -2.83 -20.97 -17.81
CA TRP A 504 -3.10 -19.79 -16.95
C TRP A 504 -2.71 -20.01 -15.49
N LEU A 505 -2.82 -21.24 -14.98
CA LEU A 505 -2.45 -21.62 -13.62
C LEU A 505 -0.94 -21.82 -13.42
N LYS A 506 -0.23 -22.30 -14.45
CA LYS A 506 1.23 -22.46 -14.43
C LYS A 506 1.92 -21.11 -14.26
N GLU A 507 1.43 -20.11 -14.97
CA GLU A 507 1.93 -18.72 -14.91
C GLU A 507 1.40 -17.93 -13.71
N ASP A 508 0.64 -18.58 -12.82
CA ASP A 508 0.10 -17.97 -11.59
C ASP A 508 -0.78 -16.73 -11.86
N LEU A 509 -1.44 -16.66 -13.03
CA LEU A 509 -2.28 -15.53 -13.41
C LEU A 509 -3.70 -15.64 -12.85
N LEU A 510 -4.20 -16.87 -12.72
CA LEU A 510 -5.47 -17.15 -12.07
C LEU A 510 -5.20 -17.65 -10.65
N ASP A 511 -5.83 -17.00 -9.68
CA ASP A 511 -5.79 -17.49 -8.32
C ASP A 511 -6.59 -18.80 -8.18
N ARG A 512 -6.37 -19.50 -7.07
CA ARG A 512 -7.07 -20.77 -6.80
C ARG A 512 -8.57 -20.56 -6.63
N PHE A 513 -9.00 -19.40 -6.17
CA PHE A 513 -10.41 -19.11 -5.91
C PHE A 513 -11.20 -19.02 -7.22
N LEU A 514 -10.68 -18.32 -8.22
CA LEU A 514 -11.29 -18.15 -9.53
C LEU A 514 -11.36 -19.44 -10.30
N VAL A 515 -10.32 -20.26 -10.26
CA VAL A 515 -10.42 -21.60 -10.87
C VAL A 515 -11.44 -22.47 -10.16
N SER A 516 -11.55 -22.36 -8.83
CA SER A 516 -12.61 -23.03 -8.09
C SER A 516 -13.99 -22.54 -8.52
N GLN A 517 -14.11 -21.25 -8.82
CA GLN A 517 -15.37 -20.65 -9.26
C GLN A 517 -15.74 -21.10 -10.67
N LEU A 518 -14.79 -21.08 -11.63
CA LEU A 518 -14.98 -21.68 -12.97
C LEU A 518 -15.37 -23.15 -12.87
N PHE A 519 -14.77 -23.89 -11.92
CA PHE A 519 -15.13 -25.27 -11.69
C PHE A 519 -16.58 -25.39 -11.24
N VAL A 520 -17.01 -24.61 -10.25
CA VAL A 520 -18.37 -24.68 -9.70
C VAL A 520 -19.42 -24.24 -10.71
N GLU A 521 -19.14 -23.21 -11.49
CA GLU A 521 -20.11 -22.58 -12.38
C GLU A 521 -20.23 -23.31 -13.72
N VAL A 522 -19.14 -23.89 -14.24
CA VAL A 522 -19.08 -24.42 -15.61
C VAL A 522 -18.71 -25.89 -15.65
N ILE A 523 -17.54 -26.26 -15.10
CA ILE A 523 -16.97 -27.61 -15.28
C ILE A 523 -17.78 -28.65 -14.49
N GLY A 524 -18.07 -28.34 -13.22
CA GLY A 524 -18.75 -29.20 -12.25
C GLY A 524 -20.16 -29.60 -12.69
N PRO A 525 -21.03 -28.66 -13.11
CA PRO A 525 -22.36 -28.98 -13.62
C PRO A 525 -22.31 -29.92 -14.82
N LYS A 526 -21.50 -29.62 -15.85
CA LYS A 526 -21.34 -30.48 -17.03
C LYS A 526 -20.81 -31.87 -16.66
N TRP A 527 -19.85 -31.90 -15.73
CA TRP A 527 -19.24 -33.13 -15.25
C TRP A 527 -20.27 -34.01 -14.57
N LEU A 528 -21.08 -33.41 -13.70
CA LEU A 528 -22.11 -34.10 -12.96
C LEU A 528 -23.25 -34.58 -13.87
N THR A 529 -23.67 -33.78 -14.85
CA THR A 529 -24.66 -34.21 -15.85
C THR A 529 -24.17 -35.44 -16.60
N CYS A 530 -22.93 -35.44 -17.09
CA CYS A 530 -22.37 -36.60 -17.78
C CYS A 530 -22.26 -37.82 -16.85
N LEU A 531 -21.90 -37.63 -15.58
CA LEU A 531 -21.89 -38.70 -14.59
C LEU A 531 -23.29 -39.28 -14.40
N ASN A 532 -24.31 -38.44 -14.27
CA ASN A 532 -25.70 -38.85 -14.11
C ASN A 532 -26.20 -39.63 -15.31
N GLU A 533 -25.89 -39.18 -16.53
CA GLU A 533 -26.24 -39.90 -17.74
C GLU A 533 -25.55 -41.28 -17.77
N LYS A 534 -24.25 -41.34 -17.45
CA LYS A 534 -23.49 -42.60 -17.41
C LYS A 534 -24.05 -43.58 -16.36
N LEU A 535 -24.45 -43.07 -15.20
CA LEU A 535 -25.11 -43.86 -14.15
C LEU A 535 -26.55 -44.28 -14.55
N SER A 536 -27.24 -43.46 -15.33
CA SER A 536 -28.59 -43.76 -15.85
C SER A 536 -28.57 -44.80 -16.95
N ASP A 537 -27.57 -44.77 -17.83
CA ASP A 537 -27.33 -45.81 -18.84
C ASP A 537 -27.07 -47.15 -18.13
N PHE A 538 -26.19 -47.13 -17.12
CA PHE A 538 -25.91 -48.29 -16.29
C PHE A 538 -27.17 -48.85 -15.63
N LYS A 539 -28.00 -47.99 -15.03
CA LYS A 539 -29.29 -48.36 -14.43
C LYS A 539 -30.25 -48.98 -15.46
N SER A 540 -30.41 -48.36 -16.61
CA SER A 540 -31.37 -48.79 -17.63
C SER A 540 -31.01 -50.17 -18.15
N GLU A 541 -29.73 -50.40 -18.40
CA GLU A 541 -29.25 -51.70 -18.85
C GLU A 541 -29.34 -52.77 -17.76
N TYR A 542 -29.02 -52.42 -16.52
CA TYR A 542 -29.17 -53.32 -15.38
C TYR A 542 -30.64 -53.78 -15.21
N ASN A 543 -31.59 -52.85 -15.29
CA ASN A 543 -33.02 -53.16 -15.20
C ASN A 543 -33.52 -54.00 -16.39
N ALA A 544 -33.05 -53.73 -17.61
CA ALA A 544 -33.39 -54.54 -18.78
C ALA A 544 -32.97 -56.00 -18.59
N ARG A 545 -31.81 -56.24 -17.97
CA ARG A 545 -31.31 -57.59 -17.66
C ARG A 545 -32.09 -58.28 -16.55
N ILE A 546 -32.37 -57.59 -15.45
CA ILE A 546 -33.14 -58.17 -14.34
C ILE A 546 -34.55 -58.55 -14.76
N THR A 547 -35.21 -57.68 -15.52
CA THR A 547 -36.61 -57.90 -15.89
C THR A 547 -36.79 -59.01 -16.92
N GLY A 548 -35.70 -59.55 -17.49
CA GLY A 548 -35.74 -60.62 -18.49
C GLY A 548 -36.44 -60.21 -19.79
N LYS A 549 -36.85 -58.95 -19.91
CA LYS A 549 -37.37 -58.36 -21.13
C LYS A 549 -36.18 -57.88 -21.94
N SER A 550 -35.50 -58.81 -22.61
CA SER A 550 -34.78 -58.40 -23.81
C SER A 550 -35.85 -58.00 -24.82
N ASP A 551 -36.05 -56.71 -25.01
CA ASP A 551 -36.84 -56.24 -26.13
C ASP A 551 -36.14 -56.71 -27.41
N ASN A 552 -36.61 -57.82 -27.98
CA ASN A 552 -36.27 -58.31 -29.33
C ASN A 552 -36.82 -57.36 -30.42
N CYS A 553 -36.81 -56.05 -30.19
CA CYS A 553 -37.36 -55.02 -31.07
C CYS A 553 -36.31 -54.07 -31.67
N CYS A 554 -35.05 -54.48 -31.73
CA CYS A 554 -34.05 -53.85 -32.59
C CYS A 554 -33.58 -54.84 -33.67
N THR A 555 -34.48 -55.21 -34.59
CA THR A 555 -34.07 -55.60 -35.94
C THR A 555 -33.97 -54.32 -36.77
N ASP A 556 -32.90 -53.56 -36.58
CA ASP A 556 -32.44 -52.64 -37.62
C ASP A 556 -31.63 -53.47 -38.61
N GLU A 557 -32.28 -53.81 -39.73
CA GLU A 557 -31.59 -54.17 -40.97
C GLU A 557 -30.78 -52.96 -41.46
N HIS A 558 -29.60 -52.77 -40.89
CA HIS A 558 -28.53 -52.04 -41.58
C HIS A 558 -27.66 -53.04 -42.33
N VAL A 559 -27.97 -53.16 -43.62
CA VAL A 559 -27.08 -53.67 -44.67
C VAL A 559 -25.76 -52.90 -44.59
N TYR A 560 -24.75 -53.53 -43.99
CA TYR A 560 -23.36 -53.26 -44.28
C TYR A 560 -22.85 -54.40 -45.15
N ASP A 561 -22.77 -54.15 -46.46
CA ASP A 561 -21.83 -54.83 -47.33
C ASP A 561 -20.41 -54.53 -46.80
N VAL A 562 -19.81 -55.49 -46.12
CA VAL A 562 -18.37 -55.55 -45.91
C VAL A 562 -17.90 -56.95 -46.25
N ASP A 563 -17.13 -57.01 -47.33
CA ASP A 563 -16.34 -58.14 -47.82
C ASP A 563 -15.61 -58.88 -46.69
N MET A 564 -15.96 -60.16 -46.52
CA MET A 564 -15.16 -61.15 -45.81
C MET A 564 -14.56 -62.11 -46.85
N ASN A 565 -13.34 -61.79 -47.31
CA ASN A 565 -12.42 -62.78 -47.84
C ASN A 565 -11.13 -62.72 -47.00
N ASN A 566 -10.67 -63.91 -46.61
CA ASN A 566 -9.50 -64.21 -45.77
C ASN A 566 -9.71 -64.12 -44.25
N PHE A 567 -9.96 -65.26 -43.60
CA PHE A 567 -8.86 -66.01 -43.00
C PHE A 567 -9.28 -67.42 -42.57
N ASP A 568 -8.26 -68.26 -42.51
CA ASP A 568 -8.28 -69.72 -42.55
C ASP A 568 -8.97 -70.45 -41.40
N SER A 569 -9.63 -71.53 -41.83
CA SER A 569 -9.85 -72.76 -41.10
C SER A 569 -8.54 -73.39 -40.60
N ASN A 570 -8.46 -73.78 -39.33
CA ASN A 570 -8.10 -75.15 -38.92
C ASN A 570 -8.01 -75.33 -37.39
N ILE A 571 -8.32 -76.57 -36.98
CA ILE A 571 -8.13 -77.28 -35.68
C ILE A 571 -9.48 -77.62 -35.03
N VAL A 572 -10.16 -78.69 -35.49
CA VAL A 572 -10.04 -80.11 -35.04
C VAL A 572 -10.55 -80.26 -33.59
N LYS A 573 -11.84 -80.61 -33.46
CA LYS A 573 -12.34 -81.94 -33.06
C LYS A 573 -11.80 -82.41 -31.70
N ASP A 574 -12.67 -82.39 -30.69
CA ASP A 574 -12.84 -83.60 -29.90
C ASP A 574 -14.29 -83.80 -29.47
N VAL A 575 -14.73 -85.04 -29.66
CA VAL A 575 -16.08 -85.56 -29.46
C VAL A 575 -16.08 -86.28 -28.12
N GLY A 576 -16.93 -85.85 -27.20
CA GLY A 576 -17.22 -86.54 -25.95
C GLY A 576 -18.72 -86.55 -25.70
N SER A 577 -19.37 -87.62 -26.15
CA SER A 577 -20.78 -87.94 -25.88
C SER A 577 -20.98 -88.41 -24.44
N VAL A 578 -21.84 -87.75 -23.66
CA VAL A 578 -22.44 -88.35 -22.44
C VAL A 578 -23.90 -87.86 -22.28
N THR A 579 -24.79 -88.81 -22.58
CA THR A 579 -26.13 -89.12 -22.04
C THR A 579 -27.10 -88.02 -21.59
N GLU A 580 -28.29 -88.10 -22.18
CA GLU A 580 -29.58 -87.67 -21.65
C GLU A 580 -29.80 -88.13 -20.19
N GLU A 581 -30.07 -87.18 -19.29
CA GLU A 581 -30.87 -87.45 -18.10
C GLU A 581 -31.94 -86.35 -17.95
N LYS A 582 -33.18 -86.83 -17.86
CA LYS A 582 -34.38 -86.02 -17.69
C LYS A 582 -34.54 -85.60 -16.23
N ASN A 583 -35.02 -84.37 -16.09
CA ASN A 583 -35.87 -83.87 -15.00
C ASN A 583 -35.25 -83.74 -13.60
N GLY A 584 -34.88 -82.50 -13.26
CA GLY A 584 -34.98 -82.00 -11.90
C GLY A 584 -33.86 -81.05 -11.47
N ASN A 585 -33.86 -79.81 -11.96
CA ASN A 585 -33.42 -78.61 -11.22
C ASN A 585 -33.44 -77.36 -12.11
N GLY A 586 -34.60 -76.72 -12.24
CA GLY A 586 -34.74 -75.41 -12.89
C GLY A 586 -34.12 -74.23 -12.13
N ASN A 587 -33.30 -74.49 -11.10
CA ASN A 587 -32.63 -73.46 -10.29
C ASN A 587 -31.12 -73.33 -10.55
N MET A 588 -30.48 -74.28 -11.25
CA MET A 588 -29.03 -74.26 -11.46
C MET A 588 -28.61 -73.42 -12.69
N ASP A 589 -29.37 -73.50 -13.79
CA ASP A 589 -29.19 -72.63 -14.97
C ASP A 589 -29.42 -71.15 -14.65
N LYS A 590 -30.26 -70.85 -13.65
CA LYS A 590 -30.47 -69.49 -13.15
C LYS A 590 -29.23 -68.96 -12.42
N PHE A 591 -28.47 -69.82 -11.74
CA PHE A 591 -27.28 -69.45 -10.99
C PHE A 591 -26.07 -69.21 -11.92
N GLU A 592 -25.84 -70.06 -12.93
CA GLU A 592 -24.78 -69.82 -13.92
C GLU A 592 -25.06 -68.57 -14.78
N TYR A 593 -26.32 -68.28 -15.11
CA TYR A 593 -26.73 -67.03 -15.77
C TYR A 593 -26.49 -65.79 -14.89
N ILE A 594 -26.64 -65.90 -13.57
CA ILE A 594 -26.34 -64.82 -12.61
C ILE A 594 -24.82 -64.60 -12.49
N CYS A 595 -24.03 -65.67 -12.44
CA CYS A 595 -22.56 -65.58 -12.34
C CYS A 595 -21.88 -65.02 -13.61
N GLY A 596 -22.39 -65.34 -14.81
CA GLY A 596 -21.90 -64.72 -16.06
C GLY A 596 -22.16 -63.21 -16.12
N ASN A 597 -23.26 -62.75 -15.52
CA ASN A 597 -23.60 -61.32 -15.44
C ASN A 597 -22.72 -60.53 -14.45
N LEU A 598 -22.19 -61.18 -13.41
CA LEU A 598 -21.36 -60.51 -12.39
C LEU A 598 -20.04 -59.97 -12.96
N ASN A 599 -19.38 -60.69 -13.86
CA ASN A 599 -18.12 -60.24 -14.47
C ASN A 599 -18.32 -59.02 -15.38
N ASP A 600 -19.44 -58.95 -16.10
CA ASP A 600 -19.77 -57.82 -16.96
C ASP A 600 -20.13 -56.58 -16.11
N VAL A 601 -20.94 -56.75 -15.07
CA VAL A 601 -21.26 -55.70 -14.09
C VAL A 601 -19.98 -55.14 -13.45
N ASN A 602 -19.03 -56.00 -13.05
CA ASN A 602 -17.74 -55.59 -12.50
C ASN A 602 -16.91 -54.77 -13.51
N SER A 603 -16.90 -55.16 -14.78
CA SER A 603 -16.16 -54.43 -15.83
C SER A 603 -16.68 -53.00 -16.02
N ARG A 604 -18.00 -52.81 -15.94
CA ARG A 604 -18.65 -51.51 -16.11
C ARG A 604 -18.48 -50.59 -14.91
N PHE A 605 -18.47 -51.14 -13.71
CA PHE A 605 -18.08 -50.39 -12.53
C PHE A 605 -16.62 -49.95 -12.60
N SER A 606 -15.73 -50.82 -13.11
CA SER A 606 -14.35 -50.44 -13.41
C SER A 606 -14.32 -49.29 -14.42
N ASP A 607 -15.18 -49.28 -15.44
CA ASP A 607 -15.25 -48.17 -16.41
C ASP A 607 -15.76 -46.85 -15.81
N ILE A 608 -16.71 -46.88 -14.87
CA ILE A 608 -17.18 -45.69 -14.14
C ILE A 608 -16.08 -45.17 -13.20
N LEU A 609 -15.40 -46.07 -12.49
CA LEU A 609 -14.30 -45.73 -11.59
C LEU A 609 -13.10 -45.18 -12.36
N ASN A 610 -12.73 -45.79 -13.49
CA ASN A 610 -11.67 -45.31 -14.38
C ASN A 610 -12.00 -43.93 -14.95
N TRP A 611 -13.27 -43.68 -15.30
CA TRP A 611 -13.73 -42.36 -15.72
C TRP A 611 -13.63 -41.32 -14.61
N TYR A 612 -13.98 -41.69 -13.38
CA TYR A 612 -13.83 -40.82 -12.22
C TYR A 612 -12.35 -40.51 -11.92
N GLU A 613 -11.51 -41.54 -11.86
CA GLU A 613 -10.07 -41.40 -11.61
C GLU A 613 -9.38 -40.60 -12.72
N TYR A 614 -9.77 -40.80 -13.99
CA TYR A 614 -9.31 -39.96 -15.09
C TYR A 614 -9.57 -38.48 -14.78
N TRP A 615 -10.80 -38.11 -14.49
CA TRP A 615 -11.16 -36.72 -14.17
C TRP A 615 -10.44 -36.18 -12.93
N ARG A 616 -10.21 -37.02 -11.93
CA ARG A 616 -9.41 -36.65 -10.75
C ARG A 616 -7.95 -36.36 -11.10
N THR A 617 -7.38 -37.06 -12.08
CA THR A 617 -5.99 -36.85 -12.54
C THR A 617 -5.83 -35.68 -13.50
N VAL A 618 -6.89 -35.33 -14.23
CA VAL A 618 -6.92 -34.24 -15.21
C VAL A 618 -6.71 -32.87 -14.56
N PHE A 619 -7.26 -32.66 -13.35
CA PHE A 619 -7.06 -31.40 -12.65
C PHE A 619 -5.73 -31.38 -11.91
N SER A 620 -4.98 -30.28 -12.08
CA SER A 620 -3.73 -30.11 -11.34
C SER A 620 -3.97 -30.16 -9.83
N LYS A 621 -2.97 -30.65 -9.09
CA LYS A 621 -3.05 -30.75 -7.61
C LYS A 621 -3.44 -29.43 -6.95
N ARG A 622 -3.14 -28.29 -7.58
CA ARG A 622 -3.49 -26.95 -7.09
C ARG A 622 -4.99 -26.71 -7.10
N VAL A 623 -5.68 -27.09 -8.18
CA VAL A 623 -7.15 -26.97 -8.30
C VAL A 623 -7.85 -27.90 -7.30
N MET A 624 -7.32 -29.12 -7.17
CA MET A 624 -7.83 -30.15 -6.25
C MET A 624 -7.75 -29.78 -4.76
N ILE A 625 -6.95 -28.77 -4.38
CA ILE A 625 -6.88 -28.32 -2.97
C ILE A 625 -8.15 -27.55 -2.58
N SER A 626 -8.85 -26.93 -3.53
CA SER A 626 -10.06 -26.15 -3.27
C SER A 626 -11.16 -26.98 -2.62
N SER A 627 -11.74 -26.46 -1.53
CA SER A 627 -12.89 -27.08 -0.87
C SER A 627 -14.09 -27.20 -1.82
N ARG A 628 -14.32 -26.20 -2.68
CA ARG A 628 -15.44 -26.21 -3.63
C ARG A 628 -15.27 -27.28 -4.70
N THR A 629 -14.08 -27.40 -5.29
CA THR A 629 -13.77 -28.47 -6.25
C THR A 629 -13.88 -29.84 -5.60
N LYS A 630 -13.36 -29.99 -4.38
CA LYS A 630 -13.50 -31.24 -3.60
C LYS A 630 -14.97 -31.60 -3.44
N VAL A 631 -15.84 -30.68 -3.03
CA VAL A 631 -17.27 -30.95 -2.85
C VAL A 631 -17.92 -31.54 -4.11
N PHE A 632 -17.61 -31.03 -5.31
CA PHE A 632 -18.16 -31.60 -6.55
C PHE A 632 -17.65 -33.02 -6.84
N LEU A 633 -16.36 -33.27 -6.66
CA LEU A 633 -15.78 -34.60 -6.85
C LEU A 633 -16.25 -35.59 -5.79
N THR A 634 -16.41 -35.12 -4.56
CA THR A 634 -17.01 -35.88 -3.47
C THR A 634 -18.47 -36.21 -3.79
N ARG A 635 -19.22 -35.25 -4.31
CA ARG A 635 -20.61 -35.46 -4.73
C ARG A 635 -20.70 -36.56 -5.78
N GLY A 636 -19.85 -36.54 -6.81
CA GLY A 636 -19.87 -37.61 -7.81
C GLY A 636 -19.47 -38.98 -7.24
N LEU A 637 -18.52 -39.05 -6.29
CA LEU A 637 -18.23 -40.30 -5.58
C LEU A 637 -19.43 -40.82 -4.80
N VAL A 638 -20.17 -39.97 -4.10
CA VAL A 638 -21.40 -40.37 -3.41
C VAL A 638 -22.44 -40.89 -4.38
N MET A 639 -22.57 -40.26 -5.56
CA MET A 639 -23.48 -40.75 -6.59
C MET A 639 -23.05 -42.13 -7.10
N ILE A 640 -21.77 -42.35 -7.34
CA ILE A 640 -21.23 -43.65 -7.75
C ILE A 640 -21.46 -44.70 -6.65
N ASP A 641 -21.08 -44.41 -5.41
CA ASP A 641 -21.27 -45.29 -4.24
C ASP A 641 -22.75 -45.62 -4.02
N PHE A 642 -23.64 -44.64 -4.18
CA PHE A 642 -25.08 -44.86 -4.07
C PHE A 642 -25.59 -45.80 -5.12
N TYR A 643 -25.22 -45.60 -6.39
CA TYR A 643 -25.65 -46.47 -7.46
C TYR A 643 -25.10 -47.89 -7.26
N ILE A 644 -23.83 -48.04 -6.88
CA ILE A 644 -23.23 -49.34 -6.57
C ILE A 644 -24.01 -50.05 -5.45
N ASN A 645 -24.19 -49.39 -4.31
CA ASN A 645 -24.79 -50.00 -3.14
C ASN A 645 -26.28 -50.30 -3.35
N TYR A 646 -27.03 -49.36 -3.94
CA TYR A 646 -28.46 -49.53 -4.23
C TYR A 646 -28.74 -50.74 -5.13
N TYR A 647 -27.93 -50.97 -6.16
CA TYR A 647 -28.12 -52.14 -7.01
C TYR A 647 -27.55 -53.42 -6.40
N SER A 648 -26.50 -53.33 -5.58
CA SER A 648 -25.97 -54.49 -4.86
C SER A 648 -26.97 -55.07 -3.84
N ASP A 649 -27.74 -54.21 -3.16
CA ASP A 649 -28.78 -54.60 -2.20
C ASP A 649 -29.95 -55.36 -2.89
N HIS A 650 -30.14 -55.17 -4.20
CA HIS A 650 -31.15 -55.89 -4.98
C HIS A 650 -30.68 -57.24 -5.53
N ILE A 651 -29.39 -57.56 -5.45
CA ILE A 651 -28.82 -58.84 -5.91
C ILE A 651 -28.78 -59.87 -4.78
N TYR A 652 -28.71 -59.43 -3.53
CA TYR A 652 -28.55 -60.30 -2.37
C TYR A 652 -29.69 -60.08 -1.36
N ASP A 653 -30.55 -61.09 -1.18
CA ASP A 653 -31.49 -61.20 -0.05
C ASP A 653 -30.78 -61.44 1.30
N ASP A 654 -29.44 -61.47 1.29
CA ASP A 654 -28.62 -61.68 2.46
C ASP A 654 -28.08 -60.32 2.93
N GLU A 655 -28.58 -59.82 4.06
CA GLU A 655 -28.22 -58.54 4.71
C GLU A 655 -26.72 -58.42 5.08
N THR A 656 -25.89 -59.37 4.66
CA THR A 656 -24.50 -59.53 5.10
C THR A 656 -23.45 -59.17 4.04
N SER A 657 -23.78 -58.96 2.77
CA SER A 657 -22.77 -58.87 1.69
C SER A 657 -22.58 -57.50 1.03
N THR A 658 -23.40 -56.47 1.28
CA THR A 658 -23.23 -55.16 0.61
C THR A 658 -22.17 -54.24 1.23
N ASN A 659 -21.47 -54.70 2.28
CA ASN A 659 -20.39 -53.96 2.94
C ASN A 659 -19.02 -53.96 2.23
N LYS A 660 -18.87 -54.46 0.99
CA LYS A 660 -17.52 -54.76 0.44
C LYS A 660 -17.33 -54.53 -1.07
N TRP A 661 -17.60 -53.33 -1.57
CA TRP A 661 -17.19 -52.97 -2.95
C TRP A 661 -16.09 -51.92 -3.00
N ILE A 662 -16.14 -50.92 -2.14
CA ILE A 662 -14.91 -50.25 -1.71
C ILE A 662 -14.28 -51.23 -0.73
N ASP A 663 -13.33 -52.03 -1.20
CA ASP A 663 -12.55 -52.91 -0.34
C ASP A 663 -11.61 -52.05 0.50
N TYR A 664 -12.17 -51.47 1.56
CA TYR A 664 -11.43 -50.70 2.55
C TYR A 664 -10.34 -51.56 3.20
N ASP A 665 -10.44 -52.91 3.18
CA ASP A 665 -9.38 -53.81 3.66
C ASP A 665 -8.18 -53.89 2.69
N THR A 666 -8.35 -53.70 1.36
CA THR A 666 -7.20 -53.54 0.44
C THR A 666 -6.61 -52.13 0.47
N LEU A 667 -7.41 -51.09 0.70
CA LEU A 667 -6.89 -49.76 1.06
C LEU A 667 -6.08 -49.82 2.37
N GLU A 668 -6.59 -50.50 3.39
CA GLU A 668 -5.91 -50.71 4.67
C GLU A 668 -4.63 -51.57 4.52
N LYS A 669 -4.61 -52.59 3.64
CA LYS A 669 -3.42 -53.42 3.36
C LYS A 669 -2.38 -52.71 2.49
N SER A 670 -2.79 -51.87 1.54
CA SER A 670 -1.87 -51.05 0.73
C SER A 670 -1.20 -49.95 1.55
N CYS A 671 -1.90 -49.43 2.58
CA CYS A 671 -1.36 -48.49 3.57
C CYS A 671 -0.47 -49.15 4.63
N LYS A 672 -0.59 -50.46 4.86
CA LYS A 672 0.28 -51.22 5.78
C LYS A 672 1.63 -51.63 5.15
N VAL A 673 1.77 -51.62 3.82
CA VAL A 673 3.04 -51.90 3.12
C VAL A 673 3.77 -50.61 2.73
N LYS A 674 4.40 -49.99 3.74
CA LYS A 674 5.61 -49.14 3.74
C LYS A 674 5.53 -48.13 4.89
N ASN A 675 5.55 -48.65 6.12
CA ASN A 675 5.99 -47.86 7.26
C ASN A 675 7.48 -48.10 7.51
N SER A 676 8.29 -47.35 6.75
CA SER A 676 9.61 -46.90 7.20
C SER A 676 9.90 -45.55 6.54
N ASN A 677 9.06 -44.55 6.81
CA ASN A 677 9.44 -43.14 6.96
C ASN A 677 8.20 -42.27 7.25
N ASN A 678 8.26 -41.56 8.36
CA ASN A 678 7.22 -40.73 8.97
C ASN A 678 6.69 -39.60 8.08
N ASN A 679 5.79 -39.90 7.14
CA ASN A 679 4.89 -38.92 6.55
C ASN A 679 3.48 -39.53 6.50
N ASN A 680 2.63 -39.20 7.49
CA ASN A 680 1.26 -39.72 7.64
C ASN A 680 0.41 -39.52 6.37
N PRO A 681 0.17 -40.57 5.56
CA PRO A 681 -0.63 -40.48 4.35
C PRO A 681 -2.14 -40.56 4.64
N SER A 682 -2.58 -40.79 5.88
CA SER A 682 -3.96 -41.12 6.24
C SER A 682 -4.90 -39.93 6.46
N ASN A 683 -4.41 -38.68 6.43
CA ASN A 683 -5.25 -37.52 6.80
C ASN A 683 -6.15 -36.99 5.66
N TRP A 684 -5.85 -37.29 4.40
CA TRP A 684 -6.61 -36.72 3.28
C TRP A 684 -7.98 -37.38 3.10
N GLU A 685 -8.08 -38.69 3.34
CA GLU A 685 -9.32 -39.46 3.28
C GLU A 685 -10.27 -39.03 4.40
N ASP A 686 -9.74 -38.84 5.61
CA ASP A 686 -10.51 -38.32 6.74
C ASP A 686 -11.04 -36.90 6.48
N SER A 687 -10.19 -36.03 5.92
CA SER A 687 -10.59 -34.67 5.52
C SER A 687 -11.64 -34.67 4.41
N PHE A 688 -11.61 -35.66 3.52
CA PHE A 688 -12.57 -35.80 2.43
C PHE A 688 -13.95 -36.20 2.95
N VAL A 689 -14.03 -37.24 3.79
CA VAL A 689 -15.29 -37.68 4.40
C VAL A 689 -15.87 -36.59 5.30
N LEU A 690 -15.02 -35.86 6.01
CA LEU A 690 -15.47 -34.72 6.81
C LEU A 690 -16.04 -33.60 5.93
N GLY A 691 -15.36 -33.23 4.85
CA GLY A 691 -15.84 -32.22 3.90
C GLY A 691 -17.16 -32.63 3.22
N LEU A 692 -17.36 -33.93 2.99
CA LEU A 692 -18.65 -34.44 2.52
C LEU A 692 -19.76 -34.20 3.54
N LEU A 693 -19.51 -34.58 4.80
CA LEU A 693 -20.50 -34.42 5.86
C LEU A 693 -20.78 -32.95 6.16
N GLU A 694 -19.79 -32.07 6.04
CA GLU A 694 -19.96 -30.62 6.08
C GLU A 694 -20.89 -30.13 4.96
N TRP A 695 -20.69 -30.62 3.72
CA TRP A 695 -21.57 -30.29 2.61
C TRP A 695 -23.00 -30.79 2.84
N VAL A 696 -23.19 -32.06 3.20
CA VAL A 696 -24.52 -32.60 3.52
C VAL A 696 -25.17 -31.78 4.63
N SER A 697 -24.40 -31.44 5.68
CA SER A 697 -24.83 -30.56 6.76
C SER A 697 -25.32 -29.20 6.27
N SER A 698 -24.58 -28.55 5.37
CA SER A 698 -24.94 -27.25 4.80
C SER A 698 -26.22 -27.31 3.97
N GLU A 699 -26.45 -28.40 3.26
CA GLU A 699 -27.63 -28.60 2.40
C GLU A 699 -28.88 -28.99 3.19
N THR A 700 -28.74 -29.85 4.20
CA THR A 700 -29.88 -30.39 4.95
C THR A 700 -30.21 -29.59 6.21
N GLY A 701 -29.36 -28.62 6.58
CA GLY A 701 -29.44 -27.90 7.86
C GLY A 701 -29.01 -28.73 9.08
N LEU A 702 -28.33 -29.87 8.87
CA LEU A 702 -27.71 -30.61 9.97
C LEU A 702 -26.51 -29.81 10.47
N VAL A 703 -26.30 -29.74 11.77
CA VAL A 703 -25.17 -29.03 12.35
C VAL A 703 -24.10 -30.04 12.72
N LEU A 704 -23.00 -30.03 11.98
CA LEU A 704 -21.79 -30.78 12.29
C LEU A 704 -20.94 -29.98 13.28
N LYS A 705 -20.63 -30.56 14.42
CA LYS A 705 -19.79 -29.97 15.46
C LYS A 705 -18.68 -30.94 15.85
N PRO A 706 -17.43 -30.49 16.03
CA PRO A 706 -16.47 -31.28 16.77
C PRO A 706 -16.97 -31.48 18.22
N SER A 707 -16.82 -32.67 18.78
CA SER A 707 -17.17 -32.89 20.19
C SER A 707 -16.28 -32.03 21.10
N ASN A 708 -16.88 -31.38 22.11
CA ASN A 708 -16.26 -30.29 22.86
C ASN A 708 -15.30 -30.71 23.99
N ARG A 709 -14.80 -31.93 24.00
CA ARG A 709 -13.82 -32.39 25.00
C ARG A 709 -12.77 -33.26 24.31
N ARG A 710 -11.70 -33.61 25.01
CA ARG A 710 -10.56 -34.43 24.54
C ARG A 710 -10.97 -35.88 24.20
N ASP A 711 -12.18 -36.06 23.69
CA ASP A 711 -12.77 -37.33 23.34
C ASP A 711 -12.20 -37.71 21.99
N VAL A 712 -11.16 -38.52 22.10
CA VAL A 712 -10.43 -39.07 20.97
C VAL A 712 -10.72 -40.57 21.01
N ALA A 713 -11.44 -41.08 20.02
CA ALA A 713 -11.62 -42.53 19.83
C ALA A 713 -10.47 -43.01 18.94
N TYR A 714 -9.68 -43.97 19.40
CA TYR A 714 -8.53 -44.52 18.64
C TYR A 714 -7.53 -43.47 18.11
N GLY A 715 -7.28 -42.39 18.85
CA GLY A 715 -6.40 -41.31 18.36
C GLY A 715 -7.05 -40.35 17.35
N LYS A 716 -8.33 -40.55 16.98
CA LYS A 716 -9.09 -39.73 16.03
C LYS A 716 -10.12 -38.83 16.72
N ARG A 717 -10.36 -37.65 16.14
CA ARG A 717 -11.31 -36.65 16.66
C ARG A 717 -12.74 -37.15 16.52
N ILE A 718 -13.53 -37.07 17.59
CA ILE A 718 -14.96 -37.37 17.56
C ILE A 718 -15.74 -36.13 17.12
N TYR A 719 -16.68 -36.34 16.22
CA TYR A 719 -17.63 -35.37 15.71
C TYR A 719 -19.04 -35.74 16.15
N SER A 720 -19.90 -34.73 16.26
CA SER A 720 -21.33 -34.91 16.45
C SER A 720 -22.07 -34.18 15.35
N ILE A 721 -23.02 -34.85 14.72
CA ILE A 721 -23.93 -34.24 13.76
C ILE A 721 -25.36 -34.36 14.33
N GLU A 722 -26.07 -33.24 14.34
CA GLU A 722 -27.40 -33.14 14.94
C GLU A 722 -28.30 -32.24 14.10
N ASN A 723 -29.58 -32.60 14.02
CA ASN A 723 -30.59 -31.68 13.53
C ASN A 723 -30.80 -30.59 14.58
N SER A 724 -30.41 -29.36 14.29
CA SER A 724 -30.43 -28.26 15.27
C SER A 724 -31.83 -27.90 15.77
N GLY A 725 -32.89 -28.43 15.15
CA GLY A 725 -34.28 -28.13 15.51
C GLY A 725 -34.66 -26.66 15.31
N CYS A 726 -33.74 -25.83 14.85
CA CYS A 726 -34.01 -24.47 14.46
C CYS A 726 -34.92 -24.53 13.23
N THR A 727 -36.17 -24.10 13.42
CA THR A 727 -37.04 -23.65 12.36
C THR A 727 -36.42 -22.41 11.72
N VAL A 728 -35.32 -22.58 10.98
CA VAL A 728 -34.76 -21.53 10.17
C VAL A 728 -35.81 -21.28 9.09
N ASN A 729 -36.48 -20.13 9.17
CA ASN A 729 -37.53 -19.72 8.21
C ASN A 729 -37.00 -19.60 6.76
N ASN A 730 -35.70 -19.75 6.55
CA ASN A 730 -35.06 -19.93 5.25
C ASN A 730 -34.62 -21.39 5.06
N LYS A 731 -35.57 -22.34 5.04
CA LYS A 731 -35.29 -23.67 4.48
C LYS A 731 -35.09 -23.49 2.98
N VAL A 732 -33.85 -23.19 2.57
CA VAL A 732 -33.42 -23.46 1.21
C VAL A 732 -33.71 -24.95 1.02
N LYS A 733 -34.71 -25.27 0.20
CA LYS A 733 -34.98 -26.67 -0.16
C LYS A 733 -33.74 -27.13 -0.89
N SER A 734 -32.97 -28.03 -0.28
CA SER A 734 -31.89 -28.68 -1.01
C SER A 734 -32.50 -29.38 -2.22
N ASP A 735 -31.92 -29.14 -3.39
CA ASP A 735 -32.29 -29.85 -4.61
C ASP A 735 -31.89 -31.33 -4.53
N TYR A 736 -31.01 -31.67 -3.59
CA TYR A 736 -30.36 -32.98 -3.50
C TYR A 736 -30.88 -33.84 -2.37
N PHE A 737 -31.37 -33.24 -1.28
CA PHE A 737 -31.69 -33.97 -0.07
C PHE A 737 -33.07 -33.61 0.46
N THR A 738 -33.85 -34.63 0.78
CA THR A 738 -35.04 -34.51 1.62
C THR A 738 -34.71 -35.01 3.02
N ILE A 739 -34.82 -34.14 4.02
CA ILE A 739 -34.64 -34.54 5.42
C ILE A 739 -36.00 -34.83 6.05
N ARG A 740 -36.17 -36.06 6.56
CA ARG A 740 -37.25 -36.41 7.48
C ARG A 740 -36.86 -35.92 8.86
N ASP A 741 -37.79 -35.28 9.55
CA ASP A 741 -37.50 -34.55 10.79
C ASP A 741 -37.18 -35.51 11.95
N THR A 742 -35.92 -35.92 12.05
CA THR A 742 -35.41 -36.76 13.15
C THR A 742 -34.58 -35.90 14.09
N LYS A 743 -34.99 -35.79 15.36
CA LYS A 743 -34.27 -35.07 16.42
C LYS A 743 -33.10 -35.89 17.00
N LEU A 744 -32.35 -36.58 16.15
CA LEU A 744 -31.28 -37.47 16.58
C LEU A 744 -29.92 -36.77 16.48
N ARG A 745 -29.15 -36.86 17.55
CA ARG A 745 -27.72 -36.53 17.59
C ARG A 745 -26.95 -37.83 17.50
N HIS A 746 -26.05 -37.93 16.53
CA HIS A 746 -25.16 -39.09 16.40
C HIS A 746 -23.71 -38.65 16.57
N LEU A 747 -22.96 -39.46 17.32
CA LEU A 747 -21.51 -39.32 17.45
C LEU A 747 -20.83 -40.25 16.47
N PHE A 748 -19.77 -39.76 15.84
CA PHE A 748 -18.96 -40.52 14.91
C PHE A 748 -17.51 -40.04 14.96
N TYR A 749 -16.57 -40.87 14.52
CA TYR A 749 -15.25 -40.44 14.11
C TYR A 749 -14.96 -40.97 12.72
N ILE A 750 -13.96 -40.39 12.05
CA ILE A 750 -13.51 -40.84 10.75
C ILE A 750 -12.10 -41.42 10.94
N GLY A 751 -11.92 -42.66 10.47
CA GLY A 751 -10.63 -43.33 10.49
C GLY A 751 -10.41 -44.03 9.16
N ASP A 752 -9.35 -43.63 8.46
CA ASP A 752 -8.92 -44.20 7.18
C ASP A 752 -10.06 -44.17 6.15
N GLY A 753 -10.76 -43.03 6.08
CA GLY A 753 -11.87 -42.82 5.16
C GLY A 753 -13.17 -43.57 5.51
N VAL A 754 -13.22 -44.29 6.65
CA VAL A 754 -14.42 -44.99 7.12
C VAL A 754 -15.08 -44.21 8.25
N ILE A 755 -16.41 -44.07 8.20
CA ILE A 755 -17.19 -43.50 9.30
C ILE A 755 -17.46 -44.59 10.33
N TYR A 756 -16.99 -44.37 11.55
CA TYR A 756 -17.33 -45.19 12.70
C TYR A 756 -18.36 -44.46 13.53
N PHE A 757 -19.58 -44.99 13.60
CA PHE A 757 -20.69 -44.36 14.32
C PHE A 757 -21.02 -45.11 15.61
N LEU A 758 -21.48 -44.37 16.62
CA LEU A 758 -21.87 -44.91 17.90
C LEU A 758 -23.36 -45.31 17.88
N GLU A 759 -23.64 -46.62 17.91
CA GLU A 759 -24.98 -47.17 17.63
C GLU A 759 -26.02 -46.96 18.76
N LYS A 760 -25.57 -46.66 19.98
CA LYS A 760 -26.47 -46.41 21.12
C LYS A 760 -26.06 -45.14 21.84
N SER A 761 -27.06 -44.33 22.19
CA SER A 761 -26.92 -43.25 23.17
C SER A 761 -26.65 -43.88 24.53
N ALA A 762 -25.39 -44.26 24.79
CA ALA A 762 -24.97 -44.69 26.11
C ALA A 762 -25.23 -43.51 27.04
N SER A 763 -26.17 -43.67 27.97
CA SER A 763 -26.48 -42.67 28.98
C SER A 763 -25.36 -42.50 30.01
N ASN A 764 -24.21 -43.14 29.80
CA ASN A 764 -23.04 -43.12 30.66
C ASN A 764 -21.81 -42.73 29.80
N ASP A 765 -21.05 -41.74 30.27
CA ASP A 765 -19.89 -41.07 29.62
C ASP A 765 -18.67 -41.98 29.30
N LYS A 766 -18.83 -43.29 29.15
CA LYS A 766 -17.74 -44.20 28.79
C LYS A 766 -17.95 -44.75 27.38
N PHE A 767 -17.17 -44.23 26.43
CA PHE A 767 -17.10 -44.73 25.07
C PHE A 767 -16.26 -46.01 25.04
N GLU A 768 -16.91 -47.18 25.16
CA GLU A 768 -16.23 -48.45 24.95
C GLU A 768 -15.92 -48.64 23.46
N ASP A 769 -14.71 -49.09 23.18
CA ASP A 769 -14.15 -49.31 21.84
C ASP A 769 -15.01 -50.24 20.96
N SER A 770 -15.73 -51.18 21.58
CA SER A 770 -16.63 -52.13 20.91
C SER A 770 -17.97 -51.52 20.45
N LEU A 771 -18.28 -50.28 20.82
CA LEU A 771 -19.56 -49.63 20.48
C LEU A 771 -19.52 -48.88 19.14
N TRP A 772 -18.33 -48.67 18.59
CA TRP A 772 -18.13 -48.00 17.30
C TRP A 772 -18.29 -49.00 16.18
N LYS A 773 -19.31 -48.81 15.33
CA LYS A 773 -19.52 -49.65 14.15
C LYS A 773 -19.17 -48.88 12.89
N PRO A 774 -18.39 -49.49 11.97
CA PRO A 774 -18.19 -48.91 10.66
C PRO A 774 -19.55 -48.83 9.96
N ILE A 775 -19.80 -47.72 9.28
CA ILE A 775 -21.03 -47.49 8.53
C ILE A 775 -20.66 -46.81 7.21
N SER A 776 -21.31 -47.23 6.13
CA SER A 776 -21.17 -46.51 4.87
C SER A 776 -21.73 -45.11 5.01
N ILE A 777 -21.18 -44.17 4.25
CA ILE A 777 -21.59 -42.76 4.26
C ILE A 777 -23.09 -42.63 4.01
N ILE A 778 -23.64 -43.39 3.07
CA ILE A 778 -25.06 -43.35 2.72
C ILE A 778 -25.92 -43.89 3.86
N SER A 779 -25.53 -45.02 4.44
CA SER A 779 -26.23 -45.59 5.60
C SER A 779 -26.17 -44.64 6.79
N PHE A 780 -25.06 -43.94 6.98
CA PHE A 780 -24.90 -42.92 8.02
C PHE A 780 -25.83 -41.73 7.78
N ILE A 781 -25.85 -41.16 6.57
CA ILE A 781 -26.74 -40.05 6.20
C ILE A 781 -28.22 -40.44 6.34
N ARG A 782 -28.61 -41.66 5.92
CA ARG A 782 -29.98 -42.20 6.09
C ARG A 782 -30.42 -42.28 7.54
N LYS A 783 -29.50 -42.46 8.51
CA LYS A 783 -29.85 -42.45 9.95
C LYS A 783 -30.42 -41.09 10.41
N PHE A 784 -30.10 -40.01 9.71
CA PHE A 784 -30.67 -38.67 9.96
C PHE A 784 -31.97 -38.42 9.19
N GLY A 785 -32.56 -39.45 8.59
CA GLY A 785 -33.73 -39.31 7.74
C GLY A 785 -33.46 -38.55 6.45
N VAL A 786 -32.20 -38.35 6.08
CA VAL A 786 -31.81 -37.70 4.83
C VAL A 786 -31.91 -38.71 3.69
N GLU A 787 -32.81 -38.43 2.75
CA GLU A 787 -33.01 -39.18 1.52
C GLU A 787 -32.48 -38.35 0.34
N MET A 788 -31.82 -38.99 -0.61
CA MET A 788 -31.30 -38.31 -1.80
C MET A 788 -32.43 -38.17 -2.83
N ASN A 789 -32.76 -36.93 -3.21
CA ASN A 789 -33.78 -36.63 -4.22
C ASN A 789 -33.24 -36.92 -5.63
N MET A 790 -33.48 -38.12 -6.14
CA MET A 790 -33.07 -38.51 -7.50
C MET A 790 -34.01 -37.99 -8.60
N GLN A 791 -35.20 -37.47 -8.24
CA GLN A 791 -36.29 -37.19 -9.20
C GLN A 791 -36.41 -35.72 -9.62
N ARG A 792 -35.54 -34.82 -9.15
CA ARG A 792 -35.75 -33.36 -9.28
C ARG A 792 -34.71 -32.58 -10.08
N ASN A 793 -33.77 -33.24 -10.75
CA ASN A 793 -32.82 -32.59 -11.66
C ASN A 793 -32.99 -33.12 -13.08
#